data_AF-A0A814P7R7-F1
#
_entry.id   AF-A0A814P7R7-F1
#
_cell.length_a   1.000
_cell.length_b   1.000
_cell.length_c   1.000
_cell.angle_alpha   90.00
_cell.angle_beta   90.00
_cell.angle_gamma   90.00
#
_symmetry.space_group_name_H-M   'P 1'
#
loop_
_entity.id
_entity.type
_entity.pdbx_description
1 polymer ?
#
loop_
_entity_poly.entity_id
_entity_poly.type
_entity_poly.pdbx_seq_one_letter_code
_entity_poly.pdbx_strand_id
1 'polypeptide(L)'
;MPLNILLIFLLTPSLAINLLDLCQSGIRDDGSNYVHCARKSLSEIPDFSSHRLFNLAFDELILSDNAITHIHANAFHNLRIKRLIMSGNRLKSIDKNAFRELENYLEQLTLEFDSSIVDTIPEAIKTNLANIRSLTLTGLNLRILPTNTFEQMKKLEILSLKSCHLQTIEYNAFHSIEKQLRHLYLDYNQFDNRISIIINRLITLETLSLSHNHINQYETSLINKNLRYLDLSYNGLMKLSLTNMTNLQILNVQNNLLTSEHINGSIPKQLKELILDFNSIRKFNKILITENNSLETLSLQSNEFLLNNSNIFQHLYKLKRLNLARNNIKTIPKGLFKFTRSLEHLNMDRNPLLPLTVDTFSGIESSLRNISFQSCSLTSNSLPAFSRLINLERLKLQSNLLTEIKPDHFFSSMSQLIAIDLQRNQLIQIPSEFPLTLRELELGHNRLTILPFNNQTFEKLSQLITLDLSSNPLQCDCHIKPLYHWLLTHYQTELVPYVQWICAQPKELSGKQLGSLLEHQFQCENIAIKPTITTTTTAIDYPELTTEYEIISSFNSWLKDSETAILEWSYVSSPLKLIVYENSYKLPILYLNSSENYFLLEKLKSSTNYTLCLQSNEQYLCRNLITPNKQEIKFEQKILSLSSSSSNSIEKTFHNDIQYLITGIACGIVFVLLILLCVVIFIIKQRDKFFHNSSKTIATDSFYQTTGSDTTQIGGSCSIEERSINGSTNHQSTITPMFYYCRSPPITNCCQDQQPYHFYHEIPFTTSSNHLKPPTCLCRPPIII
;
A
#
# COMPACT_ATOMS: atom_id res chain seq x y z
N MET A 1 36.31 48.89 1.16
CA MET A 1 35.56 50.15 1.31
C MET A 1 34.90 50.51 -0.02
N PRO A 2 33.69 51.07 0.01
CA PRO A 2 32.50 50.37 -0.49
C PRO A 2 31.56 51.32 -1.29
N LEU A 3 30.29 50.93 -1.40
CA LEU A 3 29.12 51.67 -1.92
C LEU A 3 29.03 51.77 -3.45
N ASN A 4 28.25 50.87 -4.07
CA ASN A 4 27.35 51.26 -5.17
C ASN A 4 26.27 50.24 -5.55
N ILE A 5 26.09 49.13 -4.82
CA ILE A 5 25.09 48.11 -5.19
C ILE A 5 23.82 48.16 -4.32
N LEU A 6 23.79 48.97 -3.24
CA LEU A 6 22.65 48.98 -2.32
C LEU A 6 21.58 50.07 -2.60
N LEU A 7 21.67 50.83 -3.69
CA LEU A 7 20.76 51.96 -3.95
C LEU A 7 19.77 51.78 -5.11
N ILE A 8 19.69 50.60 -5.73
CA ILE A 8 18.75 50.33 -6.83
C ILE A 8 17.46 49.61 -6.35
N PHE A 9 17.36 49.25 -5.07
CA PHE A 9 16.16 48.57 -4.53
C PHE A 9 15.11 49.49 -3.89
N LEU A 10 15.31 50.81 -3.93
CA LEU A 10 14.35 51.77 -3.42
C LEU A 10 14.04 52.77 -4.54
N LEU A 11 12.82 52.67 -5.10
CA LEU A 11 12.17 53.52 -6.11
C LEU A 11 11.96 52.88 -7.51
N THR A 12 11.11 51.87 -7.60
CA THR A 12 10.18 51.73 -8.75
C THR A 12 8.88 51.04 -8.31
N PRO A 13 7.70 51.68 -8.46
CA PRO A 13 6.44 50.93 -8.51
C PRO A 13 6.33 50.23 -9.87
N SER A 14 5.77 49.02 -9.86
CA SER A 14 5.38 48.21 -11.04
C SER A 14 6.49 47.87 -12.06
N LEU A 15 7.26 46.81 -11.80
CA LEU A 15 7.53 45.88 -12.89
C LEU A 15 6.33 44.93 -12.97
N ALA A 16 5.46 45.14 -13.96
CA ALA A 16 4.48 44.14 -14.36
C ALA A 16 5.28 42.91 -14.84
N ILE A 17 5.41 41.91 -13.96
CA ILE A 17 6.00 40.62 -14.32
C ILE A 17 5.07 40.01 -15.37
N ASN A 18 5.57 39.83 -16.59
CA ASN A 18 4.80 39.24 -17.68
C ASN A 18 4.33 37.84 -17.26
N LEU A 19 3.02 37.59 -17.36
CA LEU A 19 2.41 36.28 -17.15
C LEU A 19 3.09 35.18 -18.00
N LEU A 20 3.54 35.55 -19.22
CA LEU A 20 4.21 34.68 -20.17
C LEU A 20 5.62 34.25 -19.75
N ASP A 21 6.31 35.06 -18.94
CA ASP A 21 7.65 34.71 -18.44
C ASP A 21 7.57 33.79 -17.22
N LEU A 22 6.41 33.77 -16.55
CA LEU A 22 6.19 33.00 -15.31
C LEU A 22 5.41 31.69 -15.53
N CYS A 23 4.46 31.68 -16.46
CA CYS A 23 3.50 30.61 -16.68
C CYS A 23 3.77 29.83 -17.96
N GLN A 24 3.39 28.55 -17.96
CA GLN A 24 3.51 27.67 -19.13
C GLN A 24 2.20 27.66 -19.90
N SER A 25 2.27 27.53 -21.22
CA SER A 25 1.09 27.30 -22.06
C SER A 25 1.15 25.91 -22.69
N GLY A 26 0.00 25.30 -22.93
CA GLY A 26 -0.08 24.03 -23.62
C GLY A 26 -1.46 23.79 -24.24
N ILE A 27 -1.59 22.61 -24.84
CA ILE A 27 -2.84 22.13 -25.45
C ILE A 27 -3.19 20.81 -24.74
N ARG A 28 -4.44 20.67 -24.29
CA ARG A 28 -4.96 19.41 -23.76
C ARG A 28 -5.28 18.43 -24.89
N ASP A 29 -5.49 17.16 -24.53
CA ASP A 29 -5.86 16.12 -25.48
C ASP A 29 -7.18 16.39 -26.24
N ASP A 30 -8.06 17.22 -25.66
CA ASP A 30 -9.31 17.67 -26.27
C ASP A 30 -9.14 18.87 -27.22
N GLY A 31 -7.90 19.31 -27.46
CA GLY A 31 -7.56 20.45 -28.32
C GLY A 31 -7.71 21.82 -27.67
N SER A 32 -8.06 21.89 -26.37
CA SER A 32 -8.21 23.16 -25.68
C SER A 32 -6.88 23.76 -25.23
N ASN A 33 -6.73 25.07 -25.42
CA ASN A 33 -5.54 25.80 -25.03
C ASN A 33 -5.61 26.16 -23.54
N TYR A 34 -4.53 25.94 -22.79
CA TYR A 34 -4.46 26.29 -21.37
C TYR A 34 -3.21 27.10 -21.02
N VAL A 35 -3.35 27.90 -19.95
CA VAL A 35 -2.25 28.61 -19.29
C VAL A 35 -2.12 28.10 -17.86
N HIS A 36 -0.94 27.62 -17.50
CA HIS A 36 -0.60 26.98 -16.24
C HIS A 36 0.38 27.81 -15.42
N CYS A 37 -0.15 28.42 -14.36
CA CYS A 37 0.53 29.31 -13.43
C CYS A 37 0.59 28.72 -12.00
N ALA A 38 0.54 27.39 -11.85
CA ALA A 38 0.52 26.78 -10.53
C ALA A 38 1.90 26.82 -9.83
N ARG A 39 1.91 26.92 -8.49
CA ARG A 39 3.13 26.89 -7.65
C ARG A 39 4.16 27.97 -8.00
N LYS A 40 3.68 29.17 -8.31
CA LYS A 40 4.50 30.34 -8.67
C LYS A 40 4.60 31.36 -7.54
N SER A 41 4.11 31.02 -6.35
CA SER A 41 4.10 31.89 -5.17
C SER A 41 3.40 33.23 -5.41
N LEU A 42 2.40 33.25 -6.31
CA LEU A 42 1.63 34.46 -6.60
C LEU A 42 0.81 34.84 -5.36
N SER A 43 0.91 36.10 -4.92
CA SER A 43 0.09 36.66 -3.85
C SER A 43 -1.18 37.33 -4.35
N GLU A 44 -1.21 37.70 -5.63
CA GLU A 44 -2.33 38.37 -6.29
C GLU A 44 -2.58 37.77 -7.69
N ILE A 45 -3.77 38.05 -8.23
CA ILE A 45 -4.11 37.66 -9.59
C ILE A 45 -3.39 38.62 -10.55
N PRO A 46 -2.65 38.11 -11.54
CA PRO A 46 -1.95 38.95 -12.52
C PRO A 46 -2.91 39.84 -13.31
N ASP A 47 -2.46 41.04 -13.69
CA ASP A 47 -3.26 41.94 -14.53
C ASP A 47 -3.26 41.49 -16.00
N PHE A 48 -4.47 41.25 -16.52
CA PHE A 48 -4.71 40.82 -17.91
C PHE A 48 -5.06 41.98 -18.85
N SER A 49 -5.07 43.23 -18.37
CA SER A 49 -5.43 44.43 -19.15
C SER A 49 -4.37 44.89 -20.17
N SER A 50 -3.14 44.35 -20.09
CA SER A 50 -2.05 44.76 -20.97
C SER A 50 -2.25 44.27 -22.42
N HIS A 51 -2.07 45.17 -23.38
CA HIS A 51 -2.43 44.96 -24.80
C HIS A 51 -1.67 43.83 -25.52
N ARG A 52 -0.65 43.21 -24.90
CA ARG A 52 0.10 42.08 -25.46
C ARG A 52 -0.47 40.70 -25.07
N LEU A 53 -1.14 40.58 -23.93
CA LEU A 53 -1.75 39.31 -23.47
C LEU A 53 -3.10 39.02 -24.16
N PHE A 54 -3.76 40.05 -24.71
CA PHE A 54 -5.00 39.93 -25.49
C PHE A 54 -4.93 38.99 -26.70
N ASN A 55 -3.72 38.67 -27.19
CA ASN A 55 -3.54 37.80 -28.35
C ASN A 55 -3.48 36.30 -28.01
N LEU A 56 -3.45 35.92 -26.73
CA LEU A 56 -3.51 34.52 -26.35
C LEU A 56 -4.96 34.11 -26.20
N ALA A 57 -5.52 33.53 -27.27
CA ALA A 57 -6.80 32.84 -27.20
C ALA A 57 -6.62 31.50 -26.49
N PHE A 58 -6.96 31.44 -25.20
CA PHE A 58 -6.95 30.20 -24.42
C PHE A 58 -8.28 29.95 -23.71
N ASP A 59 -8.57 28.68 -23.46
CA ASP A 59 -9.83 28.22 -22.87
C ASP A 59 -9.72 28.01 -21.35
N GLU A 60 -8.52 27.82 -20.81
CA GLU A 60 -8.32 27.44 -19.41
C GLU A 60 -7.18 28.21 -18.71
N LEU A 61 -7.47 28.69 -17.50
CA LEU A 61 -6.49 29.30 -16.61
C LEU A 61 -6.33 28.47 -15.32
N ILE A 62 -5.10 28.09 -15.01
CA ILE A 62 -4.76 27.34 -13.79
C ILE A 62 -3.87 28.22 -12.91
N LEU A 63 -4.38 28.63 -11.75
CA LEU A 63 -3.69 29.43 -10.74
C LEU A 63 -3.51 28.65 -9.43
N SER A 64 -3.52 27.32 -9.48
CA SER A 64 -3.50 26.46 -8.28
C SER A 64 -2.21 26.55 -7.45
N ASP A 65 -2.30 26.18 -6.18
CA ASP A 65 -1.17 26.09 -5.25
C ASP A 65 -0.32 27.39 -5.19
N ASN A 66 -0.98 28.55 -5.18
CA ASN A 66 -0.35 29.86 -4.98
C ASN A 66 -0.71 30.43 -3.59
N ALA A 67 -0.35 31.68 -3.33
CA ALA A 67 -0.64 32.39 -2.08
C ALA A 67 -1.76 33.45 -2.24
N ILE A 68 -2.64 33.27 -3.24
CA ILE A 68 -3.73 34.21 -3.54
C ILE A 68 -4.82 34.01 -2.48
N THR A 69 -4.98 34.96 -1.57
CA THR A 69 -5.97 34.84 -0.49
C THR A 69 -7.24 35.65 -0.73
N HIS A 70 -7.22 36.58 -1.67
CA HIS A 70 -8.32 37.51 -1.96
C HIS A 70 -8.49 37.65 -3.47
N ILE A 71 -9.74 37.64 -3.96
CA ILE A 71 -10.06 37.95 -5.36
C ILE A 71 -10.74 39.31 -5.39
N HIS A 72 -10.07 40.30 -5.97
CA HIS A 72 -10.58 41.67 -6.07
C HIS A 72 -11.64 41.83 -7.17
N ALA A 73 -12.34 42.96 -7.17
CA ALA A 73 -13.31 43.28 -8.21
C ALA A 73 -12.65 43.31 -9.60
N ASN A 74 -13.32 42.73 -10.60
CA ASN A 74 -12.86 42.69 -11.99
C ASN A 74 -11.48 42.02 -12.18
N ALA A 75 -11.06 41.13 -11.28
CA ALA A 75 -9.73 40.50 -11.33
C ALA A 75 -9.46 39.70 -12.63
N PHE A 76 -10.52 39.28 -13.34
CA PHE A 76 -10.42 38.54 -14.59
C PHE A 76 -10.98 39.31 -15.79
N HIS A 77 -11.06 40.64 -15.68
CA HIS A 77 -11.57 41.49 -16.75
C HIS A 77 -10.84 41.24 -18.07
N ASN A 78 -11.56 41.29 -19.19
CA ASN A 78 -11.11 40.97 -20.55
C ASN A 78 -10.73 39.51 -20.83
N LEU A 79 -10.75 38.62 -19.84
CA LEU A 79 -10.56 37.19 -20.11
C LEU A 79 -11.83 36.55 -20.66
N ARG A 80 -11.65 35.66 -21.64
CA ARG A 80 -12.72 34.88 -22.29
C ARG A 80 -12.47 33.38 -22.17
N ILE A 81 -12.15 32.94 -20.96
CA ILE A 81 -11.84 31.54 -20.65
C ILE A 81 -13.12 30.78 -20.27
N LYS A 82 -13.12 29.48 -20.55
CA LYS A 82 -14.20 28.55 -20.16
C LYS A 82 -13.92 27.87 -18.83
N ARG A 83 -12.65 27.70 -18.44
CA ARG A 83 -12.26 26.96 -17.25
C ARG A 83 -11.30 27.76 -16.37
N LEU A 84 -11.63 27.91 -15.10
CA LEU A 84 -10.80 28.56 -14.10
C LEU A 84 -10.56 27.63 -12.92
N ILE A 85 -9.30 27.31 -12.66
CA ILE A 85 -8.88 26.40 -11.59
C ILE A 85 -7.96 27.14 -10.62
N MET A 86 -8.37 27.27 -9.36
CA MET A 86 -7.63 27.98 -8.31
C MET A 86 -7.55 27.18 -7.00
N SER A 87 -7.48 25.85 -7.06
CA SER A 87 -7.31 24.99 -5.89
C SER A 87 -6.01 25.29 -5.12
N GLY A 88 -5.93 24.99 -3.83
CA GLY A 88 -4.70 25.16 -3.03
C GLY A 88 -4.33 26.60 -2.66
N ASN A 89 -5.19 27.59 -2.95
CA ASN A 89 -4.96 29.02 -2.63
C ASN A 89 -5.51 29.46 -1.26
N ARG A 90 -6.43 28.69 -0.65
CA ARG A 90 -7.09 28.99 0.63
C ARG A 90 -7.69 30.41 0.67
N LEU A 91 -8.61 30.67 -0.25
CA LEU A 91 -9.27 31.96 -0.40
C LEU A 91 -10.02 32.36 0.87
N LYS A 92 -9.77 33.58 1.33
CA LYS A 92 -10.40 34.20 2.51
C LYS A 92 -11.59 35.07 2.13
N SER A 93 -11.60 35.64 0.92
CA SER A 93 -12.73 36.40 0.40
C SER A 93 -12.69 36.54 -1.12
N ILE A 94 -13.86 36.83 -1.70
CA ILE A 94 -14.07 37.11 -3.11
C ILE A 94 -14.99 38.34 -3.20
N ASP A 95 -14.57 39.36 -3.93
CA ASP A 95 -15.42 40.51 -4.22
C ASP A 95 -16.64 40.09 -5.06
N LYS A 96 -17.82 40.67 -4.80
CA LYS A 96 -19.07 40.37 -5.52
C LYS A 96 -18.95 40.53 -7.05
N ASN A 97 -18.07 41.40 -7.53
CA ASN A 97 -17.83 41.68 -8.94
C ASN A 97 -16.53 41.03 -9.47
N ALA A 98 -15.97 40.05 -8.75
CA ALA A 98 -14.74 39.38 -9.13
C ALA A 98 -14.77 38.78 -10.55
N PHE A 99 -15.91 38.16 -10.92
CA PHE A 99 -16.08 37.45 -12.19
C PHE A 99 -16.79 38.26 -13.27
N ARG A 100 -16.93 39.57 -13.09
CA ARG A 100 -17.61 40.46 -14.03
C ARG A 100 -17.08 40.25 -15.46
N GLU A 101 -17.99 40.13 -16.42
CA GLU A 101 -17.79 39.77 -17.83
C GLU A 101 -17.36 38.32 -18.08
N LEU A 102 -16.44 37.79 -17.27
CA LEU A 102 -15.99 36.40 -17.36
C LEU A 102 -17.15 35.40 -17.19
N GLU A 103 -18.15 35.77 -16.37
CA GLU A 103 -19.32 34.94 -16.11
C GLU A 103 -20.11 34.52 -17.36
N ASN A 104 -19.98 35.26 -18.46
CA ASN A 104 -20.63 34.94 -19.73
C ASN A 104 -19.98 33.77 -20.47
N TYR A 105 -18.72 33.47 -20.16
CA TYR A 105 -17.92 32.46 -20.85
C TYR A 105 -17.62 31.24 -19.99
N LEU A 106 -17.61 31.41 -18.66
CA LEU A 106 -17.16 30.39 -17.73
C LEU A 106 -18.12 29.19 -17.68
N GLU A 107 -17.58 27.99 -17.93
CA GLU A 107 -18.29 26.71 -17.88
C GLU A 107 -17.82 25.83 -16.70
N GLN A 108 -16.57 26.00 -16.26
CA GLN A 108 -16.01 25.28 -15.11
C GLN A 108 -15.28 26.21 -14.15
N LEU A 109 -15.61 26.10 -12.87
CA LEU A 109 -14.99 26.87 -11.79
C LEU A 109 -14.57 25.94 -10.65
N THR A 110 -13.30 26.03 -10.24
CA THR A 110 -12.76 25.30 -9.09
C THR A 110 -12.07 26.26 -8.13
N LEU A 111 -12.59 26.33 -6.92
CA LEU A 111 -12.10 27.21 -5.85
C LEU A 111 -11.91 26.44 -4.55
N GLU A 112 -10.88 26.82 -3.80
CA GLU A 112 -10.62 26.33 -2.45
C GLU A 112 -10.52 27.51 -1.50
N PHE A 113 -11.29 27.42 -0.41
CA PHE A 113 -11.42 28.46 0.60
C PHE A 113 -10.68 28.10 1.88
N ASP A 114 -10.40 29.12 2.68
CA ASP A 114 -9.97 28.95 4.06
C ASP A 114 -11.20 28.69 4.94
N SER A 115 -11.35 27.44 5.38
CA SER A 115 -12.49 26.99 6.19
C SER A 115 -12.57 27.63 7.57
N SER A 116 -11.49 28.27 8.03
CA SER A 116 -11.51 29.02 9.29
C SER A 116 -12.20 30.38 9.14
N ILE A 117 -12.38 30.86 7.91
CA ILE A 117 -12.88 32.21 7.62
C ILE A 117 -14.18 32.18 6.83
N VAL A 118 -14.27 31.35 5.80
CA VAL A 118 -15.40 31.40 4.85
C VAL A 118 -16.46 30.37 5.22
N ASP A 119 -17.55 30.84 5.81
CA ASP A 119 -18.67 30.06 6.31
C ASP A 119 -19.90 30.05 5.40
N THR A 120 -19.85 30.79 4.28
CA THR A 120 -20.94 30.89 3.31
C THR A 120 -20.41 30.82 1.88
N ILE A 121 -21.26 30.43 0.93
CA ILE A 121 -20.91 30.54 -0.49
C ILE A 121 -20.92 32.03 -0.87
N PRO A 122 -19.81 32.60 -1.40
CA PRO A 122 -19.73 34.01 -1.76
C PRO A 122 -20.77 34.44 -2.81
N GLU A 123 -21.28 35.67 -2.72
CA GLU A 123 -22.30 36.20 -3.62
C GLU A 123 -21.86 36.22 -5.10
N ALA A 124 -20.57 36.45 -5.37
CA ALA A 124 -19.99 36.40 -6.71
C ALA A 124 -20.27 35.07 -7.45
N ILE A 125 -20.46 33.98 -6.69
CA ILE A 125 -20.74 32.64 -7.21
C ILE A 125 -22.25 32.43 -7.36
N LYS A 126 -23.07 32.96 -6.44
CA LYS A 126 -24.53 32.74 -6.44
C LYS A 126 -25.25 33.45 -7.57
N THR A 127 -24.85 34.68 -7.93
CA THR A 127 -25.69 35.55 -8.78
C THR A 127 -25.35 35.50 -10.26
N ASN A 128 -24.09 35.28 -10.66
CA ASN A 128 -23.65 35.61 -12.02
C ASN A 128 -23.31 34.40 -12.92
N LEU A 129 -23.25 33.17 -12.39
CA LEU A 129 -22.63 32.04 -13.09
C LEU A 129 -23.62 31.14 -13.89
N ALA A 130 -24.42 31.73 -14.79
CA ALA A 130 -25.50 31.02 -15.50
C ALA A 130 -25.01 29.95 -16.50
N ASN A 131 -23.78 30.06 -17.02
CA ASN A 131 -23.21 29.13 -17.99
C ASN A 131 -22.41 27.97 -17.37
N ILE A 132 -22.23 27.98 -16.04
CA ILE A 132 -21.46 26.94 -15.34
C ILE A 132 -22.14 25.57 -15.51
N ARG A 133 -21.32 24.60 -15.93
CA ARG A 133 -21.62 23.17 -15.99
C ARG A 133 -20.93 22.38 -14.88
N SER A 134 -19.77 22.84 -14.43
CA SER A 134 -18.99 22.20 -13.38
C SER A 134 -18.56 23.20 -12.31
N LEU A 135 -19.02 22.99 -11.08
CA LEU A 135 -18.69 23.82 -9.94
C LEU A 135 -18.05 22.97 -8.84
N THR A 136 -16.82 23.32 -8.47
CA THR A 136 -16.12 22.72 -7.33
C THR A 136 -15.77 23.80 -6.32
N LEU A 137 -16.36 23.69 -5.13
CA LEU A 137 -16.06 24.54 -3.99
C LEU A 137 -15.59 23.63 -2.85
N THR A 138 -14.43 23.92 -2.28
CA THR A 138 -13.86 23.14 -1.18
C THR A 138 -13.36 24.05 -0.08
N GLY A 139 -13.24 23.51 1.14
CA GLY A 139 -12.72 24.29 2.27
C GLY A 139 -13.64 25.39 2.75
N LEU A 140 -14.96 25.24 2.58
CA LEU A 140 -15.95 26.12 3.21
C LEU A 140 -16.35 25.59 4.60
N ASN A 141 -16.95 26.43 5.43
CA ASN A 141 -17.52 26.03 6.72
C ASN A 141 -19.03 26.24 6.74
N LEU A 142 -19.73 25.60 5.81
CA LEU A 142 -21.14 25.89 5.53
C LEU A 142 -22.08 25.37 6.63
N ARG A 143 -21.77 24.22 7.23
CA ARG A 143 -22.65 23.43 8.14
C ARG A 143 -23.98 22.98 7.51
N ILE A 144 -24.72 23.87 6.87
CA ILE A 144 -25.98 23.62 6.18
C ILE A 144 -25.88 24.20 4.77
N LEU A 145 -26.37 23.47 3.77
CA LEU A 145 -26.52 23.99 2.41
C LEU A 145 -27.94 24.58 2.24
N PRO A 146 -28.08 25.91 2.12
CA PRO A 146 -29.39 26.55 2.13
C PRO A 146 -30.17 26.37 0.81
N THR A 147 -31.48 26.58 0.89
CA THR A 147 -32.38 26.66 -0.26
C THR A 147 -31.95 27.72 -1.28
N ASN A 148 -32.28 27.49 -2.54
CA ASN A 148 -32.01 28.40 -3.67
C ASN A 148 -30.53 28.74 -3.94
N THR A 149 -29.59 28.02 -3.32
CA THR A 149 -28.14 28.24 -3.50
C THR A 149 -27.71 28.22 -4.97
N PHE A 150 -28.31 27.35 -5.80
CA PHE A 150 -27.94 27.14 -7.21
C PHE A 150 -29.01 27.63 -8.19
N GLU A 151 -29.85 28.60 -7.80
CA GLU A 151 -31.01 29.03 -8.59
C GLU A 151 -30.63 29.52 -10.01
N GLN A 152 -29.48 30.21 -10.13
CA GLN A 152 -29.03 30.77 -11.42
C GLN A 152 -28.27 29.77 -12.30
N MET A 153 -27.80 28.63 -11.76
CA MET A 153 -26.90 27.70 -12.44
C MET A 153 -27.66 26.62 -13.22
N LYS A 154 -28.47 27.05 -14.20
CA LYS A 154 -29.38 26.18 -14.97
C LYS A 154 -28.70 25.21 -15.94
N LYS A 155 -27.36 25.17 -15.99
CA LYS A 155 -26.58 24.22 -16.79
C LYS A 155 -25.67 23.32 -15.95
N LEU A 156 -25.71 23.43 -14.63
CA LEU A 156 -24.85 22.69 -13.72
C LEU A 156 -25.13 21.18 -13.78
N GLU A 157 -24.13 20.41 -14.22
CA GLU A 157 -24.16 18.95 -14.34
C GLU A 157 -23.23 18.28 -13.32
N ILE A 158 -22.16 18.96 -12.91
CA ILE A 158 -21.16 18.48 -11.96
C ILE A 158 -21.08 19.45 -10.77
N LEU A 159 -21.38 18.95 -9.58
CA LEU A 159 -21.24 19.72 -8.35
C LEU A 159 -20.35 18.99 -7.35
N SER A 160 -19.35 19.69 -6.83
CA SER A 160 -18.50 19.22 -5.76
C SER A 160 -18.47 20.22 -4.60
N LEU A 161 -18.85 19.74 -3.41
CA LEU A 161 -18.80 20.47 -2.14
C LEU A 161 -18.02 19.66 -1.11
N LYS A 162 -16.78 19.28 -1.45
CA LYS A 162 -15.93 18.45 -0.57
C LYS A 162 -15.35 19.28 0.55
N SER A 163 -15.20 18.67 1.75
CA SER A 163 -14.57 19.35 2.90
C SER A 163 -15.23 20.70 3.22
N CYS A 164 -16.57 20.76 3.14
CA CYS A 164 -17.37 21.97 3.38
C CYS A 164 -18.03 21.98 4.77
N HIS A 165 -17.65 21.03 5.64
CA HIS A 165 -18.22 20.83 6.98
C HIS A 165 -19.75 20.67 7.00
N LEU A 166 -20.34 20.20 5.90
CA LEU A 166 -21.79 20.07 5.77
C LEU A 166 -22.32 18.92 6.64
N GLN A 167 -23.34 19.21 7.45
CA GLN A 167 -24.09 18.24 8.23
C GLN A 167 -25.42 17.91 7.58
N THR A 168 -26.06 18.91 6.96
CA THR A 168 -27.37 18.76 6.31
C THR A 168 -27.46 19.59 5.03
N ILE A 169 -28.38 19.20 4.15
CA ILE A 169 -28.78 19.95 2.97
C ILE A 169 -30.26 20.26 3.12
N GLU A 170 -30.64 21.53 2.99
CA GLU A 170 -32.06 21.91 3.05
C GLU A 170 -32.84 21.27 1.89
N TYR A 171 -34.10 20.96 2.15
CA TYR A 171 -34.92 20.12 1.26
C TYR A 171 -34.97 20.60 -0.20
N ASN A 172 -34.97 21.92 -0.44
CA ASN A 172 -35.06 22.52 -1.77
C ASN A 172 -33.75 23.13 -2.27
N ALA A 173 -32.60 22.84 -1.64
CA ALA A 173 -31.30 23.37 -2.07
C ALA A 173 -30.95 23.02 -3.53
N PHE A 174 -31.37 21.83 -4.01
CA PHE A 174 -31.10 21.36 -5.37
C PHE A 174 -32.26 21.50 -6.35
N HIS A 175 -33.37 22.16 -5.97
CA HIS A 175 -34.59 22.15 -6.79
C HIS A 175 -34.39 22.65 -8.24
N SER A 176 -33.52 23.66 -8.45
CA SER A 176 -33.20 24.20 -9.77
C SER A 176 -32.33 23.28 -10.63
N ILE A 177 -31.57 22.37 -10.03
CA ILE A 177 -30.57 21.51 -10.70
C ILE A 177 -30.92 20.01 -10.65
N GLU A 178 -32.01 19.64 -9.99
CA GLU A 178 -32.44 18.25 -9.73
C GLU A 178 -32.57 17.39 -11.01
N LYS A 179 -32.96 18.02 -12.13
CA LYS A 179 -33.22 17.35 -13.41
C LYS A 179 -32.03 17.26 -14.37
N GLN A 180 -30.87 17.80 -13.98
CA GLN A 180 -29.69 17.91 -14.85
C GLN A 180 -28.39 17.48 -14.16
N LEU A 181 -28.37 17.44 -12.83
CA LEU A 181 -27.17 17.08 -12.08
C LEU A 181 -26.83 15.59 -12.27
N ARG A 182 -25.67 15.32 -12.89
CA ARG A 182 -25.17 13.98 -13.20
C ARG A 182 -24.11 13.49 -12.22
N HIS A 183 -23.28 14.40 -11.71
CA HIS A 183 -22.17 14.05 -10.83
C HIS A 183 -22.22 14.91 -9.57
N LEU A 184 -22.28 14.25 -8.41
CA LEU A 184 -22.34 14.91 -7.12
C LEU A 184 -21.28 14.34 -6.18
N TYR A 185 -20.40 15.21 -5.71
CA TYR A 185 -19.33 14.86 -4.78
C TYR A 185 -19.47 15.63 -3.47
N LEU A 186 -19.71 14.89 -2.39
CA LEU A 186 -19.99 15.38 -1.05
C LEU A 186 -19.01 14.78 -0.02
N ASP A 187 -17.81 14.44 -0.46
CA ASP A 187 -16.79 13.79 0.35
C ASP A 187 -16.29 14.67 1.51
N TYR A 188 -15.80 14.04 2.58
CA TYR A 188 -15.20 14.73 3.73
C TYR A 188 -16.16 15.77 4.36
N ASN A 189 -17.41 15.37 4.54
CA ASN A 189 -18.42 16.18 5.24
C ASN A 189 -18.87 15.42 6.50
N GLN A 190 -20.00 15.81 7.08
CA GLN A 190 -20.54 15.26 8.33
C GLN A 190 -21.96 14.72 8.10
N PHE A 191 -22.26 14.22 6.90
CA PHE A 191 -23.59 13.70 6.58
C PHE A 191 -23.89 12.40 7.31
N ASP A 192 -25.12 12.29 7.82
CA ASP A 192 -25.71 11.06 8.31
C ASP A 192 -26.69 10.45 7.28
N ASN A 193 -27.39 9.38 7.67
CA ASN A 193 -28.32 8.65 6.80
C ASN A 193 -29.40 9.53 6.12
N ARG A 194 -29.76 10.67 6.71
CA ARG A 194 -30.82 11.57 6.20
C ARG A 194 -30.48 12.16 4.83
N ILE A 195 -29.20 12.20 4.45
CA ILE A 195 -28.77 12.68 3.12
C ILE A 195 -29.46 11.92 1.98
N SER A 196 -29.77 10.64 2.20
CA SER A 196 -30.45 9.77 1.23
C SER A 196 -31.79 10.36 0.76
N ILE A 197 -32.52 11.10 1.61
CA ILE A 197 -33.80 11.75 1.26
C ILE A 197 -33.60 12.76 0.12
N ILE A 198 -32.50 13.52 0.18
CA ILE A 198 -32.18 14.55 -0.81
C ILE A 198 -31.62 13.90 -2.08
N ILE A 199 -30.71 12.94 -1.93
CA ILE A 199 -30.08 12.24 -3.07
C ILE A 199 -31.12 11.48 -3.90
N ASN A 200 -32.12 10.87 -3.25
CA ASN A 200 -33.17 10.11 -3.91
C ASN A 200 -34.04 10.93 -4.88
N ARG A 201 -33.98 12.27 -4.81
CA ARG A 201 -34.64 13.18 -5.74
C ARG A 201 -33.86 13.42 -7.03
N LEU A 202 -32.54 13.18 -7.02
CA LEU A 202 -31.65 13.45 -8.15
C LEU A 202 -31.74 12.33 -9.19
N ILE A 203 -32.79 12.37 -10.02
CA ILE A 203 -33.17 11.29 -10.93
C ILE A 203 -32.17 11.06 -12.07
N THR A 204 -31.37 12.07 -12.41
CA THR A 204 -30.37 12.04 -13.49
C THR A 204 -28.97 11.68 -13.01
N LEU A 205 -28.80 11.43 -11.70
CA LEU A 205 -27.50 11.21 -11.11
C LEU A 205 -26.86 9.91 -11.60
N GLU A 206 -25.65 10.03 -12.15
CA GLU A 206 -24.82 8.94 -12.65
C GLU A 206 -23.66 8.61 -11.71
N THR A 207 -23.15 9.61 -10.98
CA THR A 207 -22.03 9.48 -10.04
C THR A 207 -22.38 10.15 -8.72
N LEU A 208 -22.21 9.40 -7.62
CA LEU A 208 -22.33 9.92 -6.27
C LEU A 208 -21.13 9.50 -5.43
N SER A 209 -20.51 10.48 -4.78
CA SER A 209 -19.46 10.25 -3.80
C SER A 209 -19.85 10.87 -2.47
N LEU A 210 -19.93 10.03 -1.44
CA LEU A 210 -20.23 10.38 -0.05
C LEU A 210 -19.13 9.84 0.87
N SER A 211 -17.89 9.69 0.37
CA SER A 211 -16.80 9.14 1.16
C SER A 211 -16.46 10.04 2.34
N HIS A 212 -15.90 9.49 3.42
CA HIS A 212 -15.53 10.26 4.62
C HIS A 212 -16.70 11.08 5.18
N ASN A 213 -17.79 10.41 5.51
CA ASN A 213 -18.98 10.97 6.18
C ASN A 213 -19.35 10.11 7.40
N HIS A 214 -20.54 10.31 7.97
CA HIS A 214 -21.05 9.58 9.15
C HIS A 214 -22.29 8.74 8.82
N ILE A 215 -22.30 8.14 7.62
CA ILE A 215 -23.42 7.32 7.16
C ILE A 215 -23.28 5.92 7.75
N ASN A 216 -24.31 5.48 8.49
CA ASN A 216 -24.35 4.16 9.14
C ASN A 216 -25.20 3.15 8.36
N GLN A 217 -26.15 3.63 7.56
CA GLN A 217 -26.99 2.82 6.69
C GLN A 217 -27.31 3.58 5.42
N TYR A 218 -27.16 2.90 4.28
CA TYR A 218 -27.50 3.46 2.97
C TYR A 218 -28.48 2.54 2.24
N GLU A 219 -29.60 3.11 1.79
CA GLU A 219 -30.62 2.42 1.00
C GLU A 219 -30.94 3.27 -0.23
N THR A 220 -30.87 2.66 -1.42
CA THR A 220 -31.18 3.36 -2.67
C THR A 220 -32.66 3.29 -2.95
N SER A 221 -33.24 4.40 -3.40
CA SER A 221 -34.58 4.38 -3.97
C SER A 221 -34.58 3.79 -5.39
N LEU A 222 -35.77 3.42 -5.87
CA LEU A 222 -36.01 3.07 -7.28
C LEU A 222 -35.84 4.26 -8.24
N ILE A 223 -35.57 5.47 -7.74
CA ILE A 223 -35.57 6.71 -8.53
C ILE A 223 -34.17 6.98 -9.11
N ASN A 224 -33.09 6.66 -8.39
CA ASN A 224 -31.71 6.81 -8.89
C ASN A 224 -31.29 5.64 -9.79
N LYS A 225 -32.12 5.26 -10.75
CA LYS A 225 -31.81 4.13 -11.65
C LYS A 225 -30.57 4.40 -12.49
N ASN A 226 -30.21 5.65 -12.74
CA ASN A 226 -29.08 6.01 -13.61
C ASN A 226 -27.72 5.92 -12.92
N LEU A 227 -27.68 5.66 -11.61
CA LEU A 227 -26.44 5.65 -10.85
C LEU A 227 -25.52 4.51 -11.32
N ARG A 228 -24.31 4.88 -11.76
CA ARG A 228 -23.26 3.99 -12.27
C ARG A 228 -22.07 3.88 -11.32
N TYR A 229 -21.77 4.96 -10.60
CA TYR A 229 -20.68 5.02 -9.63
C TYR A 229 -21.21 5.47 -8.28
N LEU A 230 -20.90 4.69 -7.24
CA LEU A 230 -21.25 5.00 -5.86
C LEU A 230 -20.04 4.76 -4.96
N ASP A 231 -19.57 5.81 -4.31
CA ASP A 231 -18.55 5.73 -3.26
C ASP A 231 -19.14 6.11 -1.90
N LEU A 232 -19.14 5.13 -0.99
CA LEU A 232 -19.53 5.25 0.42
C LEU A 232 -18.38 4.86 1.35
N SER A 233 -17.14 4.93 0.85
CA SER A 233 -15.96 4.55 1.62
C SER A 233 -15.73 5.44 2.83
N TYR A 234 -15.01 4.94 3.83
CA TYR A 234 -14.66 5.70 5.04
C TYR A 234 -15.89 6.30 5.74
N ASN A 235 -16.94 5.50 5.88
CA ASN A 235 -18.15 5.85 6.62
C ASN A 235 -18.29 4.92 7.85
N GLY A 236 -19.44 4.96 8.50
CA GLY A 236 -19.79 4.07 9.61
C GLY A 236 -20.73 2.93 9.18
N LEU A 237 -20.74 2.52 7.90
CA LEU A 237 -21.77 1.64 7.37
C LEU A 237 -21.78 0.31 8.11
N MET A 238 -22.88 0.06 8.82
CA MET A 238 -23.16 -1.21 9.45
C MET A 238 -24.06 -2.08 8.58
N LYS A 239 -24.88 -1.48 7.71
CA LYS A 239 -25.84 -2.18 6.83
C LYS A 239 -25.80 -1.64 5.41
N LEU A 240 -25.76 -2.54 4.43
CA LEU A 240 -25.77 -2.25 3.01
C LEU A 240 -26.82 -3.10 2.29
N SER A 241 -27.74 -2.44 1.58
CA SER A 241 -28.68 -3.13 0.70
C SER A 241 -28.30 -2.91 -0.76
N LEU A 242 -28.02 -3.99 -1.48
CA LEU A 242 -27.75 -3.97 -2.92
C LEU A 242 -29.03 -4.09 -3.75
N THR A 243 -30.18 -4.21 -3.10
CA THR A 243 -31.48 -4.18 -3.77
C THR A 243 -31.68 -2.83 -4.47
N ASN A 244 -32.14 -2.84 -5.72
CA ASN A 244 -32.44 -1.66 -6.55
C ASN A 244 -31.25 -0.90 -7.16
N MET A 245 -30.00 -1.35 -7.00
CA MET A 245 -28.81 -0.75 -7.64
C MET A 245 -28.59 -1.24 -9.09
N THR A 246 -29.62 -1.25 -9.94
CA THR A 246 -29.64 -2.07 -11.18
C THR A 246 -28.62 -1.70 -12.26
N ASN A 247 -28.26 -0.42 -12.39
CA ASN A 247 -27.30 0.05 -13.40
C ASN A 247 -25.92 0.38 -12.81
N LEU A 248 -25.71 0.06 -11.53
CA LEU A 248 -24.46 0.37 -10.85
C LEU A 248 -23.33 -0.46 -11.45
N GLN A 249 -22.23 0.20 -11.78
CA GLN A 249 -21.04 -0.41 -12.39
C GLN A 249 -19.87 -0.47 -11.41
N ILE A 250 -19.74 0.53 -10.53
CA ILE A 250 -18.68 0.62 -9.54
C ILE A 250 -19.30 0.93 -8.18
N LEU A 251 -18.97 0.10 -7.19
CA LEU A 251 -19.36 0.29 -5.80
C LEU A 251 -18.12 0.22 -4.90
N ASN A 252 -17.83 1.34 -4.24
CA ASN A 252 -16.78 1.41 -3.22
C ASN A 252 -17.40 1.58 -1.83
N VAL A 253 -17.18 0.61 -0.96
CA VAL A 253 -17.62 0.63 0.45
C VAL A 253 -16.47 0.30 1.40
N GLN A 254 -15.22 0.56 0.99
CA GLN A 254 -14.06 0.29 1.84
C GLN A 254 -14.08 1.07 3.15
N ASN A 255 -13.36 0.60 4.17
CA ASN A 255 -13.23 1.27 5.46
C ASN A 255 -14.59 1.60 6.08
N ASN A 256 -15.40 0.57 6.29
CA ASN A 256 -16.70 0.65 6.94
C ASN A 256 -16.78 -0.44 8.04
N LEU A 257 -17.97 -0.63 8.62
CA LEU A 257 -18.24 -1.59 9.70
C LEU A 257 -19.08 -2.78 9.20
N LEU A 258 -18.97 -3.12 7.91
CA LEU A 258 -19.80 -4.17 7.31
C LEU A 258 -19.35 -5.56 7.77
N THR A 259 -20.32 -6.41 8.05
CA THR A 259 -20.13 -7.85 8.29
C THR A 259 -20.90 -8.65 7.25
N SER A 260 -20.65 -9.96 7.17
CA SER A 260 -21.32 -10.86 6.22
C SER A 260 -22.86 -10.82 6.30
N GLU A 261 -23.41 -10.60 7.50
CA GLU A 261 -24.86 -10.66 7.75
C GLU A 261 -25.57 -9.34 7.44
N HIS A 262 -24.82 -8.25 7.24
CA HIS A 262 -25.39 -6.93 7.00
C HIS A 262 -25.36 -6.47 5.54
N ILE A 263 -24.89 -7.35 4.63
CA ILE A 263 -24.94 -7.14 3.19
C ILE A 263 -26.11 -7.93 2.63
N ASN A 264 -27.15 -7.21 2.21
CA ASN A 264 -28.40 -7.79 1.74
C ASN A 264 -28.56 -7.63 0.22
N GLY A 265 -29.21 -8.61 -0.39
CA GLY A 265 -29.45 -8.64 -1.84
C GLY A 265 -28.32 -9.27 -2.63
N SER A 266 -28.51 -9.37 -3.94
CA SER A 266 -27.53 -9.87 -4.89
C SER A 266 -26.68 -8.74 -5.46
N ILE A 267 -25.43 -9.05 -5.82
CA ILE A 267 -24.59 -8.16 -6.62
C ILE A 267 -25.35 -7.75 -7.90
N PRO A 268 -25.46 -6.45 -8.22
CA PRO A 268 -26.14 -6.01 -9.42
C PRO A 268 -25.53 -6.57 -10.71
N LYS A 269 -26.39 -6.89 -11.69
CA LYS A 269 -25.99 -7.52 -12.97
C LYS A 269 -25.09 -6.68 -13.87
N GLN A 270 -24.94 -5.39 -13.59
CA GLN A 270 -24.05 -4.48 -14.32
C GLN A 270 -22.80 -4.12 -13.52
N LEU A 271 -22.69 -4.58 -12.26
CA LEU A 271 -21.57 -4.24 -11.40
C LEU A 271 -20.30 -4.90 -11.94
N LYS A 272 -19.31 -4.07 -12.27
CA LYS A 272 -17.99 -4.47 -12.76
C LYS A 272 -16.96 -4.45 -11.64
N GLU A 273 -17.09 -3.53 -10.70
CA GLU A 273 -16.12 -3.35 -9.62
C GLU A 273 -16.80 -3.22 -8.26
N LEU A 274 -16.34 -4.05 -7.32
CA LEU A 274 -16.81 -4.07 -5.94
C LEU A 274 -15.61 -4.05 -4.99
N ILE A 275 -15.47 -2.95 -4.26
CA ILE A 275 -14.41 -2.73 -3.28
C ILE A 275 -15.01 -2.82 -1.88
N LEU A 276 -14.66 -3.87 -1.15
CA LEU A 276 -15.14 -4.18 0.20
C LEU A 276 -13.99 -4.15 1.23
N ASP A 277 -12.87 -3.53 0.89
CA ASP A 277 -11.65 -3.55 1.69
C ASP A 277 -11.86 -2.95 3.08
N PHE A 278 -11.09 -3.40 4.07
CA PHE A 278 -11.11 -2.85 5.43
C PHE A 278 -12.51 -2.84 6.04
N ASN A 279 -13.18 -4.00 6.00
CA ASN A 279 -14.44 -4.29 6.68
C ASN A 279 -14.25 -5.53 7.58
N SER A 280 -15.33 -6.14 8.05
CA SER A 280 -15.30 -7.37 8.87
C SER A 280 -16.08 -8.51 8.21
N ILE A 281 -15.93 -8.66 6.88
CA ILE A 281 -16.64 -9.67 6.10
C ILE A 281 -15.89 -11.01 6.20
N ARG A 282 -16.61 -12.06 6.62
CA ARG A 282 -16.04 -13.41 6.79
C ARG A 282 -16.42 -14.39 5.69
N LYS A 283 -17.57 -14.18 5.05
CA LYS A 283 -18.15 -15.09 4.05
C LYS A 283 -19.12 -14.31 3.17
N PHE A 284 -19.41 -14.85 2.00
CA PHE A 284 -20.57 -14.42 1.23
C PHE A 284 -21.83 -15.14 1.67
N ASN A 285 -22.93 -14.40 1.74
CA ASN A 285 -24.26 -15.02 1.85
C ASN A 285 -24.60 -15.71 0.51
N LYS A 286 -25.36 -16.81 0.57
CA LYS A 286 -25.79 -17.60 -0.60
C LYS A 286 -26.46 -16.78 -1.69
N ILE A 287 -27.15 -15.69 -1.32
CA ILE A 287 -27.89 -14.83 -2.25
C ILE A 287 -27.00 -13.75 -2.89
N LEU A 288 -25.84 -13.44 -2.29
CA LEU A 288 -25.01 -12.31 -2.71
C LEU A 288 -24.46 -12.50 -4.13
N ILE A 289 -24.00 -13.70 -4.44
CA ILE A 289 -23.47 -14.04 -5.76
C ILE A 289 -24.50 -14.90 -6.50
N THR A 290 -25.18 -14.31 -7.47
CA THR A 290 -26.15 -14.99 -8.33
C THR A 290 -25.52 -15.43 -9.65
N GLU A 291 -26.24 -16.27 -10.40
CA GLU A 291 -25.90 -16.59 -11.78
C GLU A 291 -25.86 -15.34 -12.68
N ASN A 292 -25.01 -15.37 -13.71
CA ASN A 292 -24.80 -14.28 -14.68
C ASN A 292 -24.21 -12.98 -14.08
N ASN A 293 -23.11 -13.13 -13.34
CA ASN A 293 -22.41 -12.01 -12.71
C ASN A 293 -21.45 -11.30 -13.69
N SER A 294 -21.47 -9.96 -13.69
CA SER A 294 -20.65 -9.10 -14.56
C SER A 294 -19.34 -8.63 -13.93
N LEU A 295 -19.06 -9.01 -12.69
CA LEU A 295 -17.97 -8.48 -11.89
C LEU A 295 -16.62 -8.86 -12.49
N GLU A 296 -15.81 -7.85 -12.75
CA GLU A 296 -14.45 -7.94 -13.28
C GLU A 296 -13.42 -7.73 -12.17
N THR A 297 -13.73 -6.92 -11.16
CA THR A 297 -12.85 -6.61 -10.02
C THR A 297 -13.59 -6.84 -8.70
N LEU A 298 -12.98 -7.67 -7.85
CA LEU A 298 -13.42 -7.89 -6.47
C LEU A 298 -12.25 -7.67 -5.52
N SER A 299 -12.41 -6.73 -4.59
CA SER A 299 -11.43 -6.50 -3.52
C SER A 299 -12.06 -6.74 -2.16
N LEU A 300 -11.44 -7.60 -1.38
CA LEU A 300 -11.80 -8.01 -0.01
C LEU A 300 -10.61 -7.84 0.94
N GLN A 301 -9.65 -6.98 0.61
CA GLN A 301 -8.43 -6.84 1.38
C GLN A 301 -8.72 -6.40 2.82
N SER A 302 -7.91 -6.89 3.78
CA SER A 302 -8.04 -6.53 5.19
C SER A 302 -9.44 -6.75 5.75
N ASN A 303 -10.02 -7.90 5.42
CA ASN A 303 -11.21 -8.45 6.06
C ASN A 303 -10.81 -9.70 6.88
N GLU A 304 -11.78 -10.51 7.29
CA GLU A 304 -11.55 -11.81 7.93
C GLU A 304 -12.10 -12.93 7.03
N PHE A 305 -11.92 -12.78 5.71
CA PHE A 305 -12.61 -13.59 4.71
C PHE A 305 -12.09 -15.04 4.69
N LEU A 306 -13.01 -15.99 4.85
CA LEU A 306 -12.71 -17.42 4.95
C LEU A 306 -12.95 -18.14 3.63
N LEU A 307 -11.93 -18.85 3.14
CA LEU A 307 -12.04 -19.74 1.98
C LEU A 307 -12.55 -21.13 2.41
N ASN A 308 -13.80 -21.20 2.86
CA ASN A 308 -14.37 -22.42 3.46
C ASN A 308 -14.80 -23.52 2.46
N ASN A 309 -14.94 -23.21 1.17
CA ASN A 309 -15.28 -24.19 0.13
C ASN A 309 -14.78 -23.74 -1.26
N SER A 310 -14.74 -24.65 -2.23
CA SER A 310 -14.23 -24.40 -3.58
C SER A 310 -15.21 -23.67 -4.52
N ASN A 311 -16.45 -23.46 -4.10
CA ASN A 311 -17.52 -22.88 -4.91
C ASN A 311 -17.86 -21.43 -4.54
N ILE A 312 -17.09 -20.79 -3.64
CA ILE A 312 -17.34 -19.40 -3.19
C ILE A 312 -17.41 -18.42 -4.37
N PHE A 313 -16.64 -18.67 -5.44
CA PHE A 313 -16.58 -17.84 -6.64
C PHE A 313 -17.26 -18.48 -7.86
N GLN A 314 -18.15 -19.46 -7.66
CA GLN A 314 -18.67 -20.32 -8.75
C GLN A 314 -19.38 -19.59 -9.89
N HIS A 315 -19.86 -18.36 -9.69
CA HIS A 315 -20.55 -17.57 -10.71
C HIS A 315 -19.76 -16.33 -11.19
N LEU A 316 -18.52 -16.14 -10.74
CA LEU A 316 -17.70 -14.99 -11.08
C LEU A 316 -16.83 -15.24 -12.33
N TYR A 317 -17.46 -15.68 -13.43
CA TYR A 317 -16.76 -16.13 -14.64
C TYR A 317 -15.97 -15.02 -15.36
N LYS A 318 -16.41 -13.75 -15.20
CA LYS A 318 -15.78 -12.56 -15.80
C LYS A 318 -14.74 -11.90 -14.89
N LEU A 319 -14.49 -12.46 -13.71
CA LEU A 319 -13.57 -11.87 -12.75
C LEU A 319 -12.15 -11.89 -13.31
N LYS A 320 -11.55 -10.70 -13.42
CA LYS A 320 -10.18 -10.45 -13.88
C LYS A 320 -9.23 -10.10 -12.75
N ARG A 321 -9.72 -9.41 -11.71
CA ARG A 321 -8.92 -8.93 -10.57
C ARG A 321 -9.53 -9.40 -9.26
N LEU A 322 -8.76 -10.12 -8.46
CA LEU A 322 -9.15 -10.58 -7.14
C LEU A 322 -8.08 -10.18 -6.12
N ASN A 323 -8.49 -9.41 -5.11
CA ASN A 323 -7.63 -9.02 -4.00
C ASN A 323 -8.16 -9.61 -2.68
N LEU A 324 -7.39 -10.53 -2.11
CA LEU A 324 -7.66 -11.23 -0.85
C LEU A 324 -6.56 -10.96 0.18
N ALA A 325 -5.75 -9.91 -0.02
CA ALA A 325 -4.65 -9.60 0.88
C ALA A 325 -5.12 -9.37 2.33
N ARG A 326 -4.29 -9.74 3.31
CA ARG A 326 -4.52 -9.49 4.74
C ARG A 326 -5.85 -10.06 5.29
N ASN A 327 -6.23 -11.26 4.87
CA ASN A 327 -7.44 -11.95 5.36
C ASN A 327 -7.15 -13.10 6.34
N ASN A 328 -5.89 -13.29 6.73
CA ASN A 328 -5.45 -14.42 7.56
C ASN A 328 -5.83 -15.79 6.95
N ILE A 329 -5.79 -15.89 5.61
CA ILE A 329 -6.09 -17.11 4.88
C ILE A 329 -4.96 -18.11 5.09
N LYS A 330 -5.29 -19.29 5.63
CA LYS A 330 -4.30 -20.35 5.91
C LYS A 330 -4.23 -21.43 4.84
N THR A 331 -5.27 -21.60 4.05
CA THR A 331 -5.35 -22.65 3.01
C THR A 331 -6.21 -22.19 1.85
N ILE A 332 -5.82 -22.55 0.62
CA ILE A 332 -6.64 -22.38 -0.58
C ILE A 332 -7.30 -23.73 -0.91
N PRO A 333 -8.64 -23.84 -0.92
CA PRO A 333 -9.32 -25.07 -1.30
C PRO A 333 -8.99 -25.51 -2.73
N LYS A 334 -8.80 -26.82 -2.94
CA LYS A 334 -8.57 -27.38 -4.28
C LYS A 334 -9.76 -27.05 -5.19
N GLY A 335 -9.46 -26.49 -6.37
CA GLY A 335 -10.48 -26.11 -7.35
C GLY A 335 -11.22 -24.81 -7.04
N LEU A 336 -10.77 -23.99 -6.08
CA LEU A 336 -11.36 -22.67 -5.78
C LEU A 336 -11.53 -21.80 -7.03
N PHE A 337 -10.57 -21.87 -7.94
CA PHE A 337 -10.51 -21.03 -9.15
C PHE A 337 -11.08 -21.69 -10.41
N LYS A 338 -11.70 -22.88 -10.29
CA LYS A 338 -12.22 -23.66 -11.44
C LYS A 338 -13.18 -22.87 -12.34
N PHE A 339 -13.90 -21.91 -11.76
CA PHE A 339 -14.92 -21.10 -12.43
C PHE A 339 -14.46 -19.67 -12.75
N THR A 340 -13.35 -19.19 -12.19
CA THR A 340 -12.83 -17.82 -12.42
C THR A 340 -11.78 -17.83 -13.53
N ARG A 341 -12.08 -18.44 -14.67
CA ARG A 341 -11.11 -18.70 -15.74
C ARG A 341 -10.56 -17.44 -16.42
N SER A 342 -11.21 -16.30 -16.25
CA SER A 342 -10.77 -15.00 -16.78
C SER A 342 -9.82 -14.24 -15.83
N LEU A 343 -9.40 -14.85 -14.71
CA LEU A 343 -8.63 -14.16 -13.69
C LEU A 343 -7.21 -13.87 -14.17
N GLU A 344 -6.89 -12.58 -14.27
CA GLU A 344 -5.59 -12.06 -14.74
C GLU A 344 -4.72 -11.60 -13.57
N HIS A 345 -5.32 -11.10 -12.50
CA HIS A 345 -4.60 -10.52 -11.37
C HIS A 345 -5.09 -11.11 -10.04
N LEU A 346 -4.17 -11.72 -9.29
CA LEU A 346 -4.44 -12.28 -7.98
C LEU A 346 -3.49 -11.71 -6.94
N ASN A 347 -4.05 -11.05 -5.93
CA ASN A 347 -3.31 -10.58 -4.76
C ASN A 347 -3.70 -11.38 -3.51
N MET A 348 -2.73 -12.08 -2.93
CA MET A 348 -2.84 -12.90 -1.72
C MET A 348 -1.91 -12.40 -0.60
N ASP A 349 -1.36 -11.19 -0.71
CA ASP A 349 -0.36 -10.66 0.20
C ASP A 349 -0.77 -10.74 1.67
N ARG A 350 0.20 -10.99 2.56
CA ARG A 350 0.03 -10.95 4.03
C ARG A 350 -1.05 -11.91 4.53
N ASN A 351 -1.13 -13.09 3.92
CA ASN A 351 -1.89 -14.23 4.43
C ASN A 351 -0.88 -15.26 4.97
N PRO A 352 -0.57 -15.25 6.28
CA PRO A 352 0.55 -16.00 6.83
C PRO A 352 0.29 -17.51 6.80
N LEU A 353 1.37 -18.29 6.70
CA LEU A 353 1.36 -19.76 6.77
C LEU A 353 0.51 -20.40 5.67
N LEU A 354 0.55 -19.83 4.46
CA LEU A 354 -0.23 -20.30 3.33
C LEU A 354 0.54 -21.37 2.55
N PRO A 355 0.26 -22.68 2.73
CA PRO A 355 0.95 -23.71 1.96
C PRO A 355 0.43 -23.68 0.53
N LEU A 356 1.36 -23.73 -0.42
CA LEU A 356 1.04 -23.82 -1.84
C LEU A 356 1.45 -25.19 -2.38
N THR A 357 0.54 -25.79 -3.14
CA THR A 357 0.72 -27.05 -3.86
C THR A 357 0.65 -26.81 -5.38
N VAL A 358 1.10 -27.77 -6.18
CA VAL A 358 1.07 -27.70 -7.66
C VAL A 358 -0.34 -27.48 -8.22
N ASP A 359 -1.38 -27.93 -7.51
CA ASP A 359 -2.78 -27.80 -7.94
C ASP A 359 -3.48 -26.52 -7.42
N THR A 360 -2.78 -25.65 -6.68
CA THR A 360 -3.39 -24.48 -6.01
C THR A 360 -4.09 -23.55 -6.98
N PHE A 361 -3.49 -23.30 -8.14
CA PHE A 361 -4.01 -22.39 -9.17
C PHE A 361 -4.76 -23.13 -10.27
N SER A 362 -5.28 -24.33 -9.99
CA SER A 362 -5.99 -25.10 -10.99
C SER A 362 -7.26 -24.39 -11.49
N GLY A 363 -7.35 -24.20 -12.80
CA GLY A 363 -8.42 -23.48 -13.49
C GLY A 363 -8.05 -22.09 -14.00
N ILE A 364 -6.89 -21.53 -13.60
CA ILE A 364 -6.42 -20.19 -13.97
C ILE A 364 -4.97 -20.16 -14.48
N GLU A 365 -4.40 -21.31 -14.83
CA GLU A 365 -3.03 -21.45 -15.29
C GLU A 365 -2.75 -20.67 -16.59
N SER A 366 -3.75 -20.57 -17.47
CA SER A 366 -3.64 -19.90 -18.77
C SER A 366 -4.06 -18.43 -18.76
N SER A 367 -4.75 -17.97 -17.72
CA SER A 367 -5.27 -16.59 -17.64
C SER A 367 -4.47 -15.67 -16.75
N LEU A 368 -3.83 -16.18 -15.69
CA LEU A 368 -3.06 -15.33 -14.78
C LEU A 368 -1.92 -14.61 -15.50
N ARG A 369 -1.81 -13.31 -15.23
CA ARG A 369 -0.77 -12.39 -15.70
C ARG A 369 0.03 -11.84 -14.54
N ASN A 370 -0.61 -11.42 -13.46
CA ASN A 370 0.09 -10.87 -12.30
C ASN A 370 -0.34 -11.59 -11.02
N ILE A 371 0.65 -12.02 -10.24
CA ILE A 371 0.42 -12.72 -8.98
C ILE A 371 1.28 -12.14 -7.87
N SER A 372 0.68 -11.94 -6.69
CA SER A 372 1.36 -11.40 -5.52
C SER A 372 1.09 -12.23 -4.28
N PHE A 373 2.17 -12.68 -3.65
CA PHE A 373 2.20 -13.44 -2.39
C PHE A 373 3.25 -12.85 -1.44
N GLN A 374 3.25 -11.52 -1.29
CA GLN A 374 4.16 -10.84 -0.37
C GLN A 374 3.86 -11.23 1.08
N SER A 375 4.89 -11.51 1.89
CA SER A 375 4.72 -11.74 3.33
C SER A 375 3.71 -12.85 3.68
N CYS A 376 3.75 -13.96 2.95
CA CYS A 376 2.89 -15.13 3.19
C CYS A 376 3.62 -16.27 3.93
N SER A 377 4.86 -16.04 4.35
CA SER A 377 5.75 -17.04 4.96
C SER A 377 6.04 -18.23 4.03
N LEU A 378 6.11 -17.98 2.73
CA LEU A 378 6.42 -19.01 1.74
C LEU A 378 7.87 -19.49 1.88
N THR A 379 8.08 -20.78 1.65
CA THR A 379 9.41 -21.41 1.57
C THR A 379 9.65 -21.90 0.14
N SER A 380 10.88 -22.31 -0.18
CA SER A 380 11.24 -22.82 -1.51
C SER A 380 10.35 -23.99 -1.98
N ASN A 381 9.79 -24.77 -1.06
CA ASN A 381 8.83 -25.84 -1.35
C ASN A 381 7.50 -25.36 -1.96
N SER A 382 7.21 -24.05 -1.90
CA SER A 382 6.01 -23.44 -2.48
C SER A 382 6.17 -23.11 -3.97
N LEU A 383 7.41 -23.05 -4.49
CA LEU A 383 7.70 -22.66 -5.86
C LEU A 383 7.02 -23.54 -6.93
N PRO A 384 6.94 -24.88 -6.77
CA PRO A 384 6.26 -25.74 -7.75
C PRO A 384 4.80 -25.33 -8.04
N ALA A 385 4.12 -24.63 -7.12
CA ALA A 385 2.77 -24.11 -7.34
C ALA A 385 2.69 -23.11 -8.51
N PHE A 386 3.75 -22.35 -8.78
CA PHE A 386 3.76 -21.34 -9.83
C PHE A 386 4.25 -21.88 -11.18
N SER A 387 4.81 -23.09 -11.22
CA SER A 387 5.47 -23.67 -12.40
C SER A 387 4.59 -23.79 -13.65
N ARG A 388 3.27 -23.87 -13.50
CA ARG A 388 2.31 -23.99 -14.61
C ARG A 388 1.77 -22.66 -15.11
N LEU A 389 2.14 -21.53 -14.50
CA LEU A 389 1.64 -20.20 -14.83
C LEU A 389 2.39 -19.61 -16.03
N ILE A 390 2.25 -20.22 -17.20
CA ILE A 390 3.06 -19.94 -18.40
C ILE A 390 2.89 -18.53 -18.98
N ASN A 391 1.76 -17.88 -18.72
CA ASN A 391 1.46 -16.53 -19.22
C ASN A 391 1.72 -15.42 -18.19
N LEU A 392 2.42 -15.74 -17.10
CA LEU A 392 2.69 -14.79 -16.04
C LEU A 392 3.64 -13.68 -16.54
N GLU A 393 3.24 -12.43 -16.34
CA GLU A 393 3.99 -11.22 -16.66
C GLU A 393 4.69 -10.63 -15.43
N ARG A 394 4.07 -10.73 -14.24
CA ARG A 394 4.65 -10.21 -12.99
C ARG A 394 4.47 -11.17 -11.82
N LEU A 395 5.59 -11.54 -11.18
CA LEU A 395 5.64 -12.43 -10.03
C LEU A 395 6.21 -11.70 -8.81
N LYS A 396 5.40 -11.56 -7.76
CA LYS A 396 5.78 -10.89 -6.51
C LYS A 396 5.80 -11.87 -5.34
N LEU A 397 6.99 -12.18 -4.84
CA LEU A 397 7.29 -13.12 -3.76
C LEU A 397 8.15 -12.50 -2.65
N GLN A 398 8.17 -11.18 -2.55
CA GLN A 398 8.98 -10.45 -1.59
C GLN A 398 8.58 -10.66 -0.14
N SER A 399 9.54 -10.51 0.77
CA SER A 399 9.34 -10.66 2.23
C SER A 399 8.82 -12.05 2.61
N ASN A 400 9.33 -13.11 2.00
CA ASN A 400 9.06 -14.52 2.34
C ASN A 400 10.32 -15.19 2.94
N LEU A 401 10.33 -16.52 3.00
CA LEU A 401 11.38 -17.33 3.61
C LEU A 401 12.04 -18.24 2.55
N LEU A 402 12.14 -17.78 1.30
CA LEU A 402 12.78 -18.54 0.22
C LEU A 402 14.30 -18.60 0.46
N THR A 403 14.89 -19.79 0.42
CA THR A 403 16.34 -20.01 0.60
C THR A 403 17.04 -20.35 -0.71
N GLU A 404 16.32 -20.98 -1.64
CA GLU A 404 16.77 -21.30 -3.00
C GLU A 404 15.60 -21.31 -4.00
N ILE A 405 15.93 -21.33 -5.28
CA ILE A 405 14.97 -21.46 -6.38
C ILE A 405 15.44 -22.62 -7.26
N LYS A 406 14.63 -23.68 -7.34
CA LYS A 406 14.90 -24.87 -8.15
C LYS A 406 13.66 -25.30 -8.93
N PRO A 407 13.82 -25.93 -10.10
CA PRO A 407 15.09 -26.15 -10.81
C PRO A 407 15.64 -24.86 -11.46
N ASP A 408 16.84 -24.90 -12.01
CA ASP A 408 17.50 -23.74 -12.64
C ASP A 408 16.69 -23.11 -13.79
N HIS A 409 15.83 -23.88 -14.44
CA HIS A 409 14.93 -23.42 -15.51
C HIS A 409 13.56 -22.95 -15.00
N PHE A 410 13.40 -22.71 -13.69
CA PHE A 410 12.10 -22.39 -13.08
C PHE A 410 11.43 -21.18 -13.75
N PHE A 411 12.16 -20.07 -13.92
CA PHE A 411 11.63 -18.85 -14.55
C PHE A 411 11.66 -18.90 -16.08
N SER A 412 12.60 -19.63 -16.69
CA SER A 412 12.73 -19.67 -18.16
C SER A 412 11.50 -20.32 -18.83
N SER A 413 10.76 -21.16 -18.09
CA SER A 413 9.46 -21.70 -18.52
C SER A 413 8.34 -20.64 -18.67
N MET A 414 8.45 -19.48 -18.01
CA MET A 414 7.46 -18.40 -18.01
C MET A 414 7.85 -17.33 -19.04
N SER A 415 7.63 -17.61 -20.32
CA SER A 415 8.16 -16.82 -21.45
C SER A 415 7.61 -15.39 -21.57
N GLN A 416 6.57 -15.03 -20.83
CA GLN A 416 5.97 -13.70 -20.80
C GLN A 416 6.41 -12.86 -19.60
N LEU A 417 7.28 -13.38 -18.74
CA LEU A 417 7.62 -12.74 -17.47
C LEU A 417 8.47 -11.49 -17.71
N ILE A 418 7.96 -10.35 -17.23
CA ILE A 418 8.55 -9.02 -17.37
C ILE A 418 9.16 -8.56 -16.04
N ALA A 419 8.57 -8.93 -14.91
CA ALA A 419 9.02 -8.49 -13.59
C ALA A 419 9.00 -9.61 -12.54
N ILE A 420 10.11 -9.74 -11.81
CA ILE A 420 10.26 -10.68 -10.70
C ILE A 420 10.69 -9.90 -9.45
N ASP A 421 9.88 -10.00 -8.39
CA ASP A 421 10.20 -9.43 -7.08
C ASP A 421 10.42 -10.53 -6.04
N LEU A 422 11.68 -10.66 -5.61
CA LEU A 422 12.17 -11.63 -4.63
C LEU A 422 12.86 -10.93 -3.45
N GLN A 423 12.65 -9.62 -3.28
CA GLN A 423 13.33 -8.88 -2.22
C GLN A 423 13.00 -9.44 -0.82
N ARG A 424 13.89 -9.24 0.14
CA ARG A 424 13.67 -9.60 1.56
C ARG A 424 13.34 -11.08 1.74
N ASN A 425 14.06 -11.95 1.04
CA ASN A 425 14.04 -13.39 1.25
C ASN A 425 15.36 -13.83 1.92
N GLN A 426 15.68 -15.12 1.88
CA GLN A 426 16.91 -15.69 2.43
C GLN A 426 17.72 -16.40 1.33
N LEU A 427 17.57 -15.95 0.07
CA LEU A 427 18.18 -16.59 -1.09
C LEU A 427 19.70 -16.53 -0.98
N ILE A 428 20.35 -17.68 -1.06
CA ILE A 428 21.81 -17.80 -1.09
C ILE A 428 22.30 -17.86 -2.55
N GLN A 429 21.45 -18.35 -3.44
CA GLN A 429 21.68 -18.45 -4.88
C GLN A 429 20.40 -18.15 -5.65
N ILE A 430 20.55 -17.78 -6.91
CA ILE A 430 19.47 -17.63 -7.89
C ILE A 430 19.72 -18.55 -9.09
N PRO A 431 18.71 -18.85 -9.92
CA PRO A 431 18.88 -19.65 -11.13
C PRO A 431 19.77 -18.96 -12.16
N SER A 432 20.39 -19.74 -13.04
CA SER A 432 21.21 -19.22 -14.15
C SER A 432 20.40 -18.82 -15.38
N GLU A 433 19.16 -19.32 -15.51
CA GLU A 433 18.29 -19.07 -16.66
C GLU A 433 17.08 -18.19 -16.31
N PHE A 434 16.91 -17.11 -17.08
CA PHE A 434 15.79 -16.18 -16.97
C PHE A 434 15.15 -15.94 -18.36
N PRO A 435 13.86 -15.58 -18.42
CA PRO A 435 13.19 -15.31 -19.69
C PRO A 435 13.73 -14.04 -20.36
N LEU A 436 13.83 -14.06 -21.70
CA LEU A 436 14.38 -12.96 -22.49
C LEU A 436 13.53 -11.67 -22.44
N THR A 437 12.28 -11.78 -21.99
CA THR A 437 11.34 -10.66 -21.80
C THR A 437 11.56 -9.91 -20.49
N LEU A 438 12.45 -10.39 -19.61
CA LEU A 438 12.62 -9.84 -18.27
C LEU A 438 13.16 -8.40 -18.32
N ARG A 439 12.46 -7.50 -17.63
CA ARG A 439 12.80 -6.08 -17.51
C ARG A 439 13.14 -5.65 -16.10
N GLU A 440 12.56 -6.30 -15.10
CA GLU A 440 12.74 -5.95 -13.69
C GLU A 440 13.08 -7.22 -12.88
N LEU A 441 14.24 -7.20 -12.23
CA LEU A 441 14.70 -8.26 -11.33
C LEU A 441 15.11 -7.67 -9.98
N GLU A 442 14.24 -7.85 -8.99
CA GLU A 442 14.39 -7.23 -7.66
C GLU A 442 14.84 -8.31 -6.66
N LEU A 443 16.11 -8.27 -6.25
CA LEU A 443 16.79 -9.26 -5.40
C LEU A 443 17.34 -8.65 -4.10
N GLY A 444 17.02 -7.39 -3.80
CA GLY A 444 17.50 -6.69 -2.62
C GLY A 444 17.17 -7.40 -1.30
N HIS A 445 18.02 -7.22 -0.29
CA HIS A 445 17.88 -7.83 1.04
C HIS A 445 17.77 -9.37 1.01
N ASN A 446 18.70 -10.04 0.32
CA ASN A 446 18.86 -11.50 0.35
C ASN A 446 20.22 -11.88 0.97
N ARG A 447 20.67 -13.13 0.75
CA ARG A 447 21.97 -13.65 1.22
C ARG A 447 22.88 -14.04 0.05
N LEU A 448 22.74 -13.35 -1.09
CA LEU A 448 23.49 -13.64 -2.30
C LEU A 448 24.94 -13.18 -2.13
N THR A 449 25.87 -14.11 -2.32
CA THR A 449 27.31 -13.81 -2.33
C THR A 449 27.83 -13.69 -3.76
N ILE A 450 27.48 -14.65 -4.62
CA ILE A 450 27.88 -14.72 -6.03
C ILE A 450 26.62 -14.85 -6.88
N LEU A 451 26.63 -14.26 -8.08
CA LEU A 451 25.53 -14.36 -9.05
C LEU A 451 25.95 -15.27 -10.21
N PRO A 452 25.03 -16.07 -10.78
CA PRO A 452 25.31 -16.94 -11.92
C PRO A 452 25.33 -16.18 -13.26
N PHE A 453 25.59 -14.87 -13.24
CA PHE A 453 25.57 -14.04 -14.44
C PHE A 453 26.95 -13.95 -15.07
N ASN A 454 27.05 -14.32 -16.34
CA ASN A 454 28.21 -14.06 -17.18
C ASN A 454 27.81 -13.05 -18.29
N ASN A 455 28.79 -12.66 -19.12
CA ASN A 455 28.55 -11.70 -20.21
C ASN A 455 27.45 -12.18 -21.16
N GLN A 456 27.43 -13.47 -21.51
CA GLN A 456 26.39 -14.05 -22.39
C GLN A 456 25.01 -14.00 -21.73
N THR A 457 24.90 -14.16 -20.41
CA THR A 457 23.64 -14.03 -19.69
C THR A 457 23.08 -12.61 -19.80
N PHE A 458 23.91 -11.59 -19.61
CA PHE A 458 23.49 -10.19 -19.74
C PHE A 458 23.19 -9.79 -21.18
N GLU A 459 23.92 -10.32 -22.17
CA GLU A 459 23.59 -10.14 -23.59
C GLU A 459 22.21 -10.71 -23.94
N LYS A 460 21.87 -11.89 -23.40
CA LYS A 460 20.53 -12.47 -23.55
C LYS A 460 19.47 -11.62 -22.86
N LEU A 461 19.76 -11.08 -21.67
CA LEU A 461 18.87 -10.21 -20.88
C LEU A 461 18.90 -8.75 -21.36
N SER A 462 18.90 -8.53 -22.68
CA SER A 462 18.95 -7.20 -23.31
C SER A 462 17.78 -6.27 -22.98
N GLN A 463 16.66 -6.80 -22.48
CA GLN A 463 15.50 -6.00 -22.05
C GLN A 463 15.56 -5.60 -20.56
N LEU A 464 16.56 -6.04 -19.80
CA LEU A 464 16.67 -5.77 -18.36
C LEU A 464 16.94 -4.29 -18.12
N ILE A 465 15.99 -3.61 -17.48
CA ILE A 465 16.04 -2.18 -17.14
C ILE A 465 16.43 -2.00 -15.68
N THR A 466 15.80 -2.79 -14.80
CA THR A 466 15.98 -2.68 -13.35
C THR A 466 16.55 -3.97 -12.81
N LEU A 467 17.69 -3.86 -12.13
CA LEU A 467 18.26 -4.90 -11.28
C LEU A 467 18.47 -4.29 -9.91
N ASP A 468 18.01 -4.93 -8.83
CA ASP A 468 18.36 -4.52 -7.47
C ASP A 468 19.04 -5.65 -6.71
N LEU A 469 20.28 -5.42 -6.29
CA LEU A 469 21.08 -6.31 -5.46
C LEU A 469 21.42 -5.69 -4.10
N SER A 470 20.78 -4.58 -3.74
CA SER A 470 21.03 -3.85 -2.50
C SER A 470 20.95 -4.77 -1.28
N SER A 471 21.76 -4.51 -0.26
CA SER A 471 21.75 -5.30 0.99
C SER A 471 21.94 -6.82 0.80
N ASN A 472 22.78 -7.24 -0.13
CA ASN A 472 23.29 -8.61 -0.24
C ASN A 472 24.77 -8.67 0.17
N PRO A 473 25.25 -9.78 0.75
CA PRO A 473 26.64 -9.96 1.13
C PRO A 473 27.54 -10.28 -0.09
N LEU A 474 27.60 -9.38 -1.07
CA LEU A 474 28.27 -9.61 -2.35
C LEU A 474 29.78 -9.88 -2.20
N GLN A 475 30.26 -10.91 -2.91
CA GLN A 475 31.67 -11.23 -3.07
C GLN A 475 32.19 -10.56 -4.34
N CYS A 476 32.90 -9.45 -4.16
CA CYS A 476 33.47 -8.62 -5.21
C CYS A 476 34.87 -9.08 -5.62
N ASP A 477 35.00 -10.33 -6.03
CA ASP A 477 36.23 -10.88 -6.62
C ASP A 477 36.13 -10.90 -8.15
N CYS A 478 36.98 -11.68 -8.83
CA CYS A 478 36.96 -11.77 -10.29
C CYS A 478 35.60 -12.19 -10.89
N HIS A 479 34.73 -12.88 -10.14
CA HIS A 479 33.43 -13.35 -10.61
C HIS A 479 32.39 -12.23 -10.70
N ILE A 480 32.58 -11.08 -10.04
CA ILE A 480 31.65 -9.94 -10.10
C ILE A 480 31.79 -9.11 -11.38
N LYS A 481 32.85 -9.33 -12.17
CA LYS A 481 33.19 -8.50 -13.35
C LYS A 481 32.06 -8.38 -14.37
N PRO A 482 31.34 -9.46 -14.77
CA PRO A 482 30.22 -9.34 -15.68
C PRO A 482 29.13 -8.40 -15.18
N LEU A 483 28.79 -8.46 -13.89
CA LEU A 483 27.81 -7.57 -13.26
C LEU A 483 28.32 -6.12 -13.26
N TYR A 484 29.60 -5.91 -12.94
CA TYR A 484 30.22 -4.58 -12.96
C TYR A 484 30.22 -3.96 -14.36
N HIS A 485 30.51 -4.73 -15.40
CA HIS A 485 30.41 -4.28 -16.80
C HIS A 485 28.97 -3.94 -17.20
N TRP A 486 28.01 -4.77 -16.79
CA TRP A 486 26.59 -4.48 -17.00
C TRP A 486 26.16 -3.17 -16.32
N LEU A 487 26.58 -2.95 -15.06
CA LEU A 487 26.30 -1.73 -14.29
C LEU A 487 26.79 -0.46 -15.00
N LEU A 488 28.01 -0.47 -15.53
CA LEU A 488 28.60 0.68 -16.24
C LEU A 488 27.92 0.99 -17.57
N THR A 489 27.36 -0.03 -18.23
CA THR A 489 26.74 0.11 -19.55
C THR A 489 25.27 0.49 -19.48
N HIS A 490 24.57 0.11 -18.40
CA HIS A 490 23.12 0.28 -18.27
C HIS A 490 22.70 1.50 -17.44
N TYR A 491 23.57 1.99 -16.55
CA TYR A 491 23.30 3.20 -15.78
C TYR A 491 24.05 4.41 -16.35
N GLN A 492 23.49 5.61 -16.16
CA GLN A 492 24.22 6.84 -16.44
C GLN A 492 25.49 6.87 -15.58
N THR A 493 26.63 7.17 -16.21
CA THR A 493 27.96 7.13 -15.58
C THR A 493 28.03 7.94 -14.27
N GLU A 494 27.33 9.07 -14.20
CA GLU A 494 27.24 9.93 -13.01
C GLU A 494 26.48 9.28 -11.84
N LEU A 495 25.57 8.34 -12.13
CA LEU A 495 24.72 7.67 -11.13
C LEU A 495 25.32 6.36 -10.61
N VAL A 496 26.24 5.74 -11.36
CA VAL A 496 26.87 4.45 -10.99
C VAL A 496 27.48 4.45 -9.59
N PRO A 497 28.23 5.48 -9.14
CA PRO A 497 28.80 5.48 -7.79
C PRO A 497 27.76 5.51 -6.67
N TYR A 498 26.52 5.96 -6.94
CA TYR A 498 25.46 6.11 -5.94
C TYR A 498 24.59 4.85 -5.79
N VAL A 499 24.84 3.82 -6.60
CA VAL A 499 24.12 2.54 -6.52
C VAL A 499 24.45 1.86 -5.18
N GLN A 500 23.40 1.42 -4.48
CA GLN A 500 23.47 0.89 -3.11
C GLN A 500 23.96 -0.58 -3.04
N TRP A 501 24.79 -1.01 -3.99
CA TRP A 501 25.36 -2.36 -4.02
C TRP A 501 26.72 -2.33 -3.35
N ILE A 502 26.82 -2.97 -2.19
CA ILE A 502 28.00 -2.87 -1.31
C ILE A 502 28.69 -4.23 -1.27
N CYS A 503 30.00 -4.23 -1.45
CA CYS A 503 30.83 -5.42 -1.32
C CYS A 503 30.88 -5.84 0.16
N ALA A 504 30.63 -7.12 0.45
CA ALA A 504 30.87 -7.69 1.77
C ALA A 504 32.21 -8.42 1.82
N GLN A 505 32.61 -9.02 0.69
CA GLN A 505 33.88 -9.72 0.50
C GLN A 505 34.56 -9.25 -0.80
N PRO A 506 35.88 -9.45 -0.97
CA PRO A 506 36.84 -9.84 0.08
C PRO A 506 37.04 -8.72 1.12
N LYS A 507 37.79 -8.99 2.20
CA LYS A 507 37.90 -8.08 3.36
C LYS A 507 38.41 -6.69 2.97
N GLU A 508 39.25 -6.60 1.95
CA GLU A 508 39.87 -5.38 1.42
C GLU A 508 38.87 -4.47 0.69
N LEU A 509 37.79 -5.05 0.18
CA LEU A 509 36.71 -4.35 -0.53
C LEU A 509 35.43 -4.23 0.31
N SER A 510 35.39 -4.86 1.48
CA SER A 510 34.24 -4.84 2.38
C SER A 510 33.80 -3.41 2.74
N GLY A 511 32.51 -3.14 2.63
CA GLY A 511 31.90 -1.83 2.90
C GLY A 511 32.00 -0.82 1.76
N LYS A 512 32.71 -1.12 0.67
CA LYS A 512 32.81 -0.23 -0.50
C LYS A 512 31.64 -0.44 -1.45
N GLN A 513 31.16 0.66 -2.05
CA GLN A 513 30.13 0.61 -3.09
C GLN A 513 30.74 0.07 -4.40
N LEU A 514 30.09 -0.91 -5.02
CA LEU A 514 30.60 -1.58 -6.22
C LEU A 514 30.89 -0.59 -7.36
N GLY A 515 29.99 0.37 -7.59
CA GLY A 515 30.14 1.38 -8.65
C GLY A 515 31.25 2.40 -8.41
N SER A 516 31.85 2.44 -7.21
CA SER A 516 33.00 3.30 -6.89
C SER A 516 34.36 2.62 -7.10
N LEU A 517 34.36 1.30 -7.35
CA LEU A 517 35.56 0.49 -7.53
C LEU A 517 36.03 0.47 -8.99
N LEU A 518 37.28 0.10 -9.20
CA LEU A 518 37.90 -0.09 -10.50
C LEU A 518 38.02 -1.58 -10.82
N GLU A 519 37.87 -1.93 -12.10
CA GLU A 519 37.81 -3.33 -12.56
C GLU A 519 39.01 -4.19 -12.12
N HIS A 520 40.22 -3.63 -12.12
CA HIS A 520 41.44 -4.36 -11.75
C HIS A 520 41.50 -4.76 -10.27
N GLN A 521 40.62 -4.21 -9.42
CA GLN A 521 40.51 -4.56 -8.00
C GLN A 521 39.75 -5.88 -7.79
N PHE A 522 39.00 -6.35 -8.79
CA PHE A 522 38.28 -7.61 -8.76
C PHE A 522 39.21 -8.77 -9.13
N GLN A 523 39.85 -9.37 -8.12
CA GLN A 523 40.85 -10.43 -8.28
C GLN A 523 40.45 -11.69 -7.52
N CYS A 524 40.75 -12.85 -8.10
CA CYS A 524 40.66 -14.14 -7.41
C CYS A 524 42.07 -14.66 -7.16
N GLU A 525 42.32 -15.28 -6.02
CA GLU A 525 43.57 -16.01 -5.80
C GLU A 525 43.61 -17.20 -6.75
N ASN A 526 44.49 -17.14 -7.75
CA ASN A 526 44.87 -18.34 -8.47
C ASN A 526 45.59 -19.25 -7.46
N ILE A 527 44.95 -20.32 -7.02
CA ILE A 527 45.65 -21.48 -6.47
C ILE A 527 46.38 -22.15 -7.65
N ALA A 528 47.38 -21.46 -8.17
CA ALA A 528 48.38 -22.05 -9.03
C ALA A 528 49.30 -22.85 -8.11
N ILE A 529 49.08 -24.17 -8.05
CA ILE A 529 50.13 -25.08 -7.60
C ILE A 529 51.32 -24.81 -8.52
N LYS A 530 52.36 -24.14 -8.02
CA LYS A 530 53.60 -23.90 -8.76
C LYS A 530 54.17 -25.25 -9.23
N PRO A 531 54.30 -25.52 -10.53
CA PRO A 531 55.15 -26.60 -10.98
C PRO A 531 56.60 -26.11 -10.87
N THR A 532 57.39 -26.80 -10.07
CA THR A 532 58.85 -26.61 -10.00
C THR A 532 59.45 -27.06 -11.33
N ILE A 533 59.77 -26.12 -12.21
CA ILE A 533 60.45 -26.39 -13.49
C ILE A 533 61.95 -26.43 -13.24
N THR A 534 62.55 -27.63 -13.33
CA THR A 534 63.94 -27.80 -13.76
C THR A 534 63.97 -27.87 -15.28
N THR A 535 64.72 -26.94 -15.87
CA THR A 535 64.95 -26.77 -17.30
C THR A 535 65.78 -27.90 -17.92
N THR A 536 65.31 -28.46 -19.03
CA THR A 536 66.17 -28.80 -20.19
C THR A 536 65.34 -28.69 -21.48
N THR A 537 65.88 -27.90 -22.39
CA THR A 537 65.44 -27.57 -23.75
C THR A 537 65.42 -28.76 -24.71
N THR A 538 64.39 -28.86 -25.55
CA THR A 538 64.49 -29.11 -27.00
C THR A 538 63.18 -28.72 -27.68
N ALA A 539 63.27 -27.89 -28.72
CA ALA A 539 62.16 -27.48 -29.57
C ALA A 539 61.80 -28.61 -30.56
N ILE A 540 60.51 -28.91 -30.67
CA ILE A 540 59.91 -29.57 -31.84
C ILE A 540 58.58 -28.86 -32.12
N ASP A 541 58.42 -28.49 -33.37
CA ASP A 541 57.32 -27.78 -34.02
C ASP A 541 56.25 -28.81 -34.45
N TYR A 542 54.98 -28.62 -34.09
CA TYR A 542 53.78 -29.24 -34.71
C TYR A 542 52.49 -28.59 -34.14
N PRO A 543 51.32 -28.72 -34.80
CA PRO A 543 50.27 -27.70 -34.87
C PRO A 543 49.07 -28.07 -33.99
N GLU A 544 48.55 -27.14 -33.20
CA GLU A 544 47.37 -27.45 -32.38
C GLU A 544 46.05 -27.21 -33.14
N LEU A 545 45.57 -28.33 -33.69
CA LEU A 545 44.15 -28.65 -33.79
C LEU A 545 43.51 -28.67 -32.39
N THR A 546 42.34 -28.02 -32.30
CA THR A 546 41.14 -28.39 -31.54
C THR A 546 41.20 -29.67 -30.68
N THR A 547 40.92 -29.54 -29.38
CA THR A 547 39.84 -30.29 -28.67
C THR A 547 39.67 -29.72 -27.26
N GLU A 548 38.46 -29.21 -26.96
CA GLU A 548 37.98 -28.98 -25.60
C GLU A 548 37.97 -30.32 -24.84
N TYR A 549 38.81 -30.45 -23.81
CA TYR A 549 38.68 -31.56 -22.87
C TYR A 549 37.55 -31.23 -21.89
N GLU A 550 36.48 -32.01 -21.95
CA GLU A 550 35.31 -31.94 -21.08
C GLU A 550 35.66 -32.29 -19.62
N ILE A 551 35.31 -31.38 -18.70
CA ILE A 551 35.62 -31.48 -17.27
C ILE A 551 34.33 -31.82 -16.50
N ILE A 552 34.38 -32.79 -15.59
CA ILE A 552 33.33 -32.97 -14.58
C ILE A 552 33.44 -31.80 -13.60
N SER A 553 32.56 -30.80 -13.71
CA SER A 553 32.57 -29.60 -12.87
C SER A 553 32.00 -29.83 -11.47
N SER A 554 31.15 -30.84 -11.27
CA SER A 554 30.63 -31.20 -9.95
C SER A 554 30.31 -32.68 -9.79
N PHE A 555 30.48 -33.19 -8.56
CA PHE A 555 30.03 -34.51 -8.11
C PHE A 555 29.53 -34.39 -6.67
N ASN A 556 28.25 -34.68 -6.46
CA ASN A 556 27.57 -34.59 -5.18
C ASN A 556 26.94 -35.93 -4.81
N SER A 557 26.83 -36.19 -3.51
CA SER A 557 26.20 -37.40 -2.98
C SER A 557 25.45 -37.08 -1.70
N TRP A 558 24.21 -37.53 -1.57
CA TRP A 558 23.44 -37.42 -0.33
C TRP A 558 22.56 -38.66 -0.10
N LEU A 559 22.22 -38.91 1.16
CA LEU A 559 21.30 -39.99 1.53
C LEU A 559 19.87 -39.61 1.19
N LYS A 560 19.15 -40.51 0.53
CA LYS A 560 17.70 -40.40 0.33
C LYS A 560 16.96 -41.05 1.50
N ASP A 561 17.50 -42.15 2.02
CA ASP A 561 17.05 -42.83 3.23
C ASP A 561 18.21 -43.62 3.87
N SER A 562 17.92 -44.56 4.78
CA SER A 562 18.93 -45.35 5.49
C SER A 562 19.70 -46.34 4.63
N GLU A 563 19.21 -46.68 3.44
CA GLU A 563 19.76 -47.73 2.58
C GLU A 563 20.05 -47.26 1.15
N THR A 564 19.70 -46.02 0.80
CA THR A 564 19.87 -45.47 -0.54
C THR A 564 20.51 -44.08 -0.52
N ALA A 565 21.41 -43.85 -1.48
CA ALA A 565 22.03 -42.55 -1.73
C ALA A 565 21.88 -42.16 -3.19
N ILE A 566 21.63 -40.87 -3.41
CA ILE A 566 21.60 -40.28 -4.75
C ILE A 566 22.95 -39.66 -5.01
N LEU A 567 23.51 -39.99 -6.18
CA LEU A 567 24.73 -39.42 -6.71
C LEU A 567 24.37 -38.56 -7.91
N GLU A 568 24.89 -37.35 -7.99
CA GLU A 568 24.62 -36.42 -9.09
C GLU A 568 25.92 -35.80 -9.57
N TRP A 569 26.08 -35.65 -10.88
CA TRP A 569 27.25 -35.04 -11.49
C TRP A 569 26.87 -34.14 -12.67
N SER A 570 27.77 -33.25 -13.06
CA SER A 570 27.64 -32.45 -14.28
C SER A 570 27.82 -33.32 -15.54
N TYR A 571 27.00 -33.12 -16.57
CA TYR A 571 26.98 -33.89 -17.82
C TYR A 571 28.36 -34.11 -18.48
N VAL A 572 28.60 -35.30 -19.06
CA VAL A 572 29.87 -35.70 -19.70
C VAL A 572 29.57 -36.57 -20.94
N SER A 573 30.36 -36.45 -22.01
CA SER A 573 30.22 -37.29 -23.23
C SER A 573 30.95 -38.64 -23.18
N SER A 574 31.67 -38.95 -22.08
CA SER A 574 32.55 -40.13 -21.96
C SER A 574 32.06 -41.17 -20.92
N PRO A 575 32.46 -42.46 -21.03
CA PRO A 575 32.00 -43.52 -20.13
C PRO A 575 32.51 -43.31 -18.70
N LEU A 576 31.57 -43.09 -17.78
CA LEU A 576 31.83 -42.82 -16.37
C LEU A 576 31.93 -44.11 -15.57
N LYS A 577 32.92 -44.17 -14.67
CA LYS A 577 33.09 -45.28 -13.72
C LYS A 577 32.91 -44.78 -12.30
N LEU A 578 32.01 -45.40 -11.55
CA LEU A 578 31.87 -45.20 -10.12
C LEU A 578 32.63 -46.29 -9.37
N ILE A 579 33.60 -45.85 -8.57
CA ILE A 579 34.38 -46.68 -7.67
C ILE A 579 33.86 -46.43 -6.26
N VAL A 580 33.36 -47.48 -5.60
CA VAL A 580 32.84 -47.40 -4.24
C VAL A 580 33.81 -48.11 -3.29
N TYR A 581 34.19 -47.43 -2.22
CA TYR A 581 34.92 -48.01 -1.09
C TYR A 581 33.98 -48.09 0.10
N GLU A 582 33.84 -49.28 0.69
CA GLU A 582 33.08 -49.52 1.93
C GLU A 582 34.07 -49.75 3.06
N ASN A 583 34.16 -48.85 4.04
CA ASN A 583 35.15 -48.90 5.13
C ASN A 583 36.59 -49.17 4.63
N SER A 584 36.97 -48.54 3.50
CA SER A 584 38.24 -48.72 2.79
C SER A 584 38.41 -50.01 1.97
N TYR A 585 37.41 -50.90 1.92
CA TYR A 585 37.40 -52.05 1.00
C TYR A 585 36.77 -51.65 -0.33
N LYS A 586 37.51 -51.85 -1.44
CA LYS A 586 37.04 -51.52 -2.78
C LYS A 586 35.97 -52.53 -3.25
N LEU A 587 34.77 -52.03 -3.56
CA LEU A 587 33.69 -52.78 -4.19
C LEU A 587 33.88 -52.86 -5.73
N PRO A 588 33.15 -53.73 -6.43
CA PRO A 588 33.18 -53.81 -7.89
C PRO A 588 32.87 -52.46 -8.56
N ILE A 589 33.57 -52.16 -9.65
CA ILE A 589 33.41 -50.91 -10.40
C ILE A 589 32.05 -50.92 -11.11
N LEU A 590 31.27 -49.86 -10.92
CA LEU A 590 30.00 -49.65 -11.60
C LEU A 590 30.22 -48.73 -12.81
N TYR A 591 29.79 -49.16 -13.99
CA TYR A 591 29.84 -48.34 -15.21
C TYR A 591 28.51 -47.58 -15.33
N LEU A 592 28.58 -46.25 -15.36
CA LEU A 592 27.42 -45.38 -15.40
C LEU A 592 27.09 -45.01 -16.86
N ASN A 593 25.80 -44.89 -17.15
CA ASN A 593 25.30 -44.48 -18.47
C ASN A 593 25.51 -42.97 -18.67
N SER A 594 25.98 -42.54 -19.84
CA SER A 594 26.25 -41.12 -20.15
C SER A 594 25.00 -40.30 -20.49
N SER A 595 23.82 -40.92 -20.62
CA SER A 595 22.56 -40.21 -20.89
C SER A 595 21.89 -39.61 -19.65
N GLU A 596 22.31 -40.00 -18.45
CA GLU A 596 21.77 -39.52 -17.18
C GLU A 596 22.87 -38.85 -16.37
N ASN A 597 22.51 -37.82 -15.61
CA ASN A 597 23.44 -37.05 -14.78
C ASN A 597 23.31 -37.39 -13.29
N TYR A 598 22.63 -38.50 -12.96
CA TYR A 598 22.46 -39.00 -11.61
C TYR A 598 22.48 -40.54 -11.57
N PHE A 599 22.76 -41.11 -10.40
CA PHE A 599 22.72 -42.54 -10.14
C PHE A 599 22.22 -42.82 -8.72
N LEU A 600 21.28 -43.77 -8.59
CA LEU A 600 20.78 -44.20 -7.29
C LEU A 600 21.60 -45.41 -6.80
N LEU A 601 22.39 -45.20 -5.74
CA LEU A 601 23.15 -46.24 -5.08
C LEU A 601 22.30 -46.87 -3.97
N GLU A 602 21.89 -48.12 -4.16
CA GLU A 602 21.00 -48.85 -3.24
C GLU A 602 21.75 -49.88 -2.38
N LYS A 603 21.07 -50.39 -1.35
CA LYS A 603 21.54 -51.45 -0.43
C LYS A 603 22.76 -51.06 0.41
N LEU A 604 22.83 -49.79 0.81
CA LEU A 604 23.86 -49.30 1.73
C LEU A 604 23.66 -49.90 3.13
N LYS A 605 24.76 -50.32 3.77
CA LYS A 605 24.75 -50.82 5.15
C LYS A 605 24.69 -49.63 6.11
N SER A 606 23.96 -49.77 7.21
CA SER A 606 23.89 -48.76 8.26
C SER A 606 25.21 -48.60 9.02
N SER A 607 25.47 -47.41 9.58
CA SER A 607 26.69 -47.10 10.36
C SER A 607 28.00 -47.39 9.60
N THR A 608 28.00 -47.18 8.29
CA THR A 608 29.12 -47.51 7.40
C THR A 608 29.62 -46.26 6.69
N ASN A 609 30.94 -46.11 6.58
CA ASN A 609 31.55 -45.02 5.85
C ASN A 609 31.87 -45.47 4.42
N TYR A 610 31.28 -44.79 3.45
CA TYR A 610 31.49 -45.02 2.03
C TYR A 610 32.33 -43.89 1.43
N THR A 611 33.37 -44.21 0.67
CA THR A 611 34.05 -43.25 -0.22
C THR A 611 33.65 -43.58 -1.65
N LEU A 612 32.97 -42.64 -2.29
CA LEU A 612 32.43 -42.75 -3.64
C LEU A 612 33.31 -41.92 -4.56
N CYS A 613 33.92 -42.53 -5.57
CA CYS A 613 34.82 -41.86 -6.50
C CYS A 613 34.29 -42.01 -7.93
N LEU A 614 33.93 -40.88 -8.54
CA LEU A 614 33.56 -40.82 -9.94
C LEU A 614 34.81 -40.59 -10.77
N GLN A 615 35.04 -41.47 -11.76
CA GLN A 615 36.19 -41.40 -12.67
C GLN A 615 35.69 -41.24 -14.11
N SER A 616 36.19 -40.21 -14.79
CA SER A 616 36.17 -40.10 -16.25
C SER A 616 37.59 -39.83 -16.74
N ASN A 617 38.09 -40.68 -17.65
CA ASN A 617 39.48 -40.63 -18.13
C ASN A 617 40.49 -40.56 -16.97
N GLU A 618 41.29 -39.48 -16.89
CA GLU A 618 42.29 -39.22 -15.84
C GLU A 618 41.77 -38.41 -14.64
N GLN A 619 40.51 -37.94 -14.67
CA GLN A 619 39.92 -37.18 -13.56
C GLN A 619 39.20 -38.07 -12.55
N TYR A 620 39.40 -37.78 -11.25
CA TYR A 620 38.77 -38.45 -10.12
C TYR A 620 38.14 -37.44 -9.18
N LEU A 621 36.83 -37.54 -8.94
CA LEU A 621 36.13 -36.79 -7.89
C LEU A 621 35.57 -37.75 -6.84
N CYS A 622 36.05 -37.62 -5.60
CA CYS A 622 35.60 -38.46 -4.49
C CYS A 622 34.74 -37.69 -3.47
N ARG A 623 33.76 -38.38 -2.90
CA ARG A 623 32.88 -37.92 -1.81
C ARG A 623 32.76 -38.99 -0.74
N ASN A 624 32.78 -38.56 0.52
CA ASN A 624 32.52 -39.43 1.65
C ASN A 624 31.04 -39.36 2.02
N LEU A 625 30.46 -40.52 2.34
CA LEU A 625 29.07 -40.69 2.69
C LEU A 625 28.99 -41.62 3.91
N ILE A 626 28.45 -41.11 5.01
CA ILE A 626 28.30 -41.89 6.25
C ILE A 626 26.83 -42.22 6.44
N THR A 627 26.48 -43.50 6.51
CA THR A 627 25.10 -43.93 6.75
C THR A 627 24.75 -43.88 8.25
N PRO A 628 23.62 -43.26 8.65
CA PRO A 628 23.19 -43.21 10.04
C PRO A 628 22.73 -44.59 10.56
N ASN A 629 22.69 -44.73 11.89
CA ASN A 629 22.28 -45.98 12.52
C ASN A 629 20.78 -46.24 12.29
N LYS A 630 20.38 -47.47 11.96
CA LYS A 630 18.96 -47.87 11.78
C LYS A 630 18.08 -47.59 13.00
N GLN A 631 18.65 -47.40 14.19
CA GLN A 631 17.93 -47.00 15.41
C GLN A 631 17.73 -45.48 15.56
N GLU A 632 18.59 -44.62 14.98
CA GLU A 632 18.47 -43.15 15.08
C GLU A 632 17.33 -42.59 14.22
N ILE A 633 17.05 -43.22 13.08
CA ILE A 633 16.00 -42.78 12.15
C ILE A 633 14.60 -43.06 12.70
N LYS A 634 14.47 -44.09 13.56
CA LYS A 634 13.24 -44.30 14.35
C LYS A 634 13.06 -43.27 15.45
N PHE A 635 14.10 -42.55 15.87
CA PHE A 635 14.03 -41.52 16.90
C PHE A 635 13.63 -40.16 16.30
N GLU A 636 14.17 -39.78 15.14
CA GLU A 636 13.78 -38.53 14.46
C GLU A 636 12.35 -38.57 13.90
N GLN A 637 11.90 -39.72 13.36
CA GLN A 637 10.50 -39.89 12.94
C GLN A 637 9.51 -39.96 14.12
N LYS A 638 9.99 -40.32 15.33
CA LYS A 638 9.17 -40.27 16.56
C LYS A 638 9.07 -38.86 17.13
N ILE A 639 10.09 -38.02 16.98
CA ILE A 639 10.07 -36.63 17.44
C ILE A 639 9.10 -35.76 16.59
N LEU A 640 8.90 -36.10 15.32
CA LEU A 640 7.89 -35.46 14.47
C LEU A 640 6.44 -35.95 14.72
N SER A 641 6.25 -37.02 15.50
CA SER A 641 4.93 -37.61 15.82
C SER A 641 4.56 -37.57 17.32
N LEU A 642 5.43 -37.01 18.18
CA LEU A 642 5.20 -36.91 19.63
C LEU A 642 4.96 -35.48 20.16
N SER A 643 4.87 -34.45 19.32
CA SER A 643 4.48 -33.10 19.77
C SER A 643 2.97 -32.92 20.02
N SER A 644 2.22 -34.02 20.13
CA SER A 644 0.79 -34.02 20.49
C SER A 644 0.47 -35.17 21.44
N SER A 645 1.07 -35.19 22.64
CA SER A 645 0.49 -35.71 23.90
C SER A 645 1.58 -36.11 24.89
N SER A 646 1.71 -35.36 25.98
CA SER A 646 2.00 -35.86 27.35
C SER A 646 2.44 -34.71 28.27
N SER A 647 1.48 -33.83 28.56
CA SER A 647 1.45 -33.15 29.87
C SER A 647 1.16 -34.22 30.92
N ASN A 648 2.15 -34.59 31.73
CA ASN A 648 2.02 -35.08 33.12
C ASN A 648 3.36 -35.71 33.56
N SER A 649 4.33 -34.89 33.96
CA SER A 649 5.41 -35.30 34.89
C SER A 649 6.35 -34.17 35.33
N ILE A 650 5.99 -32.88 35.18
CA ILE A 650 6.80 -31.76 35.70
C ILE A 650 5.98 -30.88 36.64
N GLU A 651 5.23 -31.51 37.54
CA GLU A 651 4.34 -30.83 38.50
C GLU A 651 4.95 -30.67 39.91
N LYS A 652 6.27 -30.81 40.06
CA LYS A 652 6.94 -30.62 41.35
C LYS A 652 8.04 -29.55 41.40
N THR A 653 8.31 -28.88 40.29
CA THR A 653 9.19 -27.68 40.24
C THR A 653 8.43 -26.39 39.93
N PHE A 654 7.14 -26.47 39.59
CA PHE A 654 6.36 -25.33 39.11
C PHE A 654 5.74 -24.44 40.21
N HIS A 655 5.85 -24.82 41.49
CA HIS A 655 5.23 -24.08 42.58
C HIS A 655 6.06 -22.88 43.09
N ASN A 656 7.37 -22.87 42.82
CA ASN A 656 8.23 -21.74 43.22
C ASN A 656 8.26 -20.64 42.15
N ASP A 657 8.22 -20.97 40.86
CA ASP A 657 8.31 -19.98 39.76
C ASP A 657 7.02 -19.18 39.56
N ILE A 658 5.86 -19.76 39.89
CA ILE A 658 4.58 -19.03 39.88
C ILE A 658 4.53 -17.97 40.98
N GLN A 659 5.12 -18.21 42.16
CA GLN A 659 5.19 -17.18 43.20
C GLN A 659 6.05 -16.00 42.75
N TYR A 660 7.19 -16.22 42.09
CA TYR A 660 8.04 -15.16 41.55
C TYR A 660 7.38 -14.40 40.38
N LEU A 661 6.62 -15.10 39.53
CA LEU A 661 5.87 -14.46 38.45
C LEU A 661 4.72 -13.60 38.99
N ILE A 662 3.98 -14.09 39.99
CA ILE A 662 2.89 -13.34 40.64
C ILE A 662 3.43 -12.16 41.43
N THR A 663 4.54 -12.31 42.17
CA THR A 663 5.20 -11.17 42.84
C THR A 663 5.80 -10.19 41.84
N GLY A 664 6.34 -10.65 40.72
CA GLY A 664 6.82 -9.79 39.64
C GLY A 664 5.71 -8.97 38.98
N ILE A 665 4.56 -9.60 38.71
CA ILE A 665 3.37 -8.91 38.19
C ILE A 665 2.82 -7.92 39.22
N ALA A 666 2.75 -8.30 40.51
CA ALA A 666 2.30 -7.41 41.57
C ALA A 666 3.23 -6.21 41.75
N CYS A 667 4.56 -6.41 41.72
CA CYS A 667 5.54 -5.33 41.76
C CYS A 667 5.45 -4.44 40.52
N GLY A 668 5.24 -5.01 39.34
CA GLY A 668 5.02 -4.25 38.10
C GLY A 668 3.77 -3.36 38.16
N ILE A 669 2.67 -3.88 38.72
CA ILE A 669 1.43 -3.10 38.92
C ILE A 669 1.67 -1.98 39.93
N VAL A 670 2.34 -2.24 41.05
CA VAL A 670 2.70 -1.20 42.04
C VAL A 670 3.61 -0.14 41.44
N PHE A 671 4.57 -0.52 40.61
CA PHE A 671 5.46 0.41 39.93
C PHE A 671 4.72 1.30 38.92
N VAL A 672 3.79 0.73 38.14
CA VAL A 672 2.91 1.50 37.24
C VAL A 672 1.99 2.43 38.02
N LEU A 673 1.45 2.00 39.15
CA LEU A 673 0.62 2.84 40.02
C LEU A 673 1.44 3.97 40.65
N LEU A 674 2.70 3.75 41.03
CA LEU A 674 3.61 4.79 41.50
C LEU A 674 3.98 5.79 40.40
N ILE A 675 4.20 5.34 39.17
CA ILE A 675 4.41 6.23 38.02
C ILE A 675 3.16 7.08 37.77
N LEU A 676 1.98 6.47 37.79
CA LEU A 676 0.71 7.19 37.65
C LEU A 676 0.51 8.19 38.80
N LEU A 677 0.86 7.82 40.05
CA LEU A 677 0.81 8.71 41.20
C LEU A 677 1.79 9.88 41.03
N CYS A 678 3.01 9.64 40.56
CA CYS A 678 3.99 10.69 40.25
C CYS A 678 3.51 11.62 39.13
N VAL A 679 2.86 11.07 38.09
CA VAL A 679 2.25 11.85 37.01
C VAL A 679 1.08 12.68 37.55
N VAL A 680 0.23 12.11 38.41
CA VAL A 680 -0.87 12.84 39.06
C VAL A 680 -0.33 13.92 39.99
N ILE A 681 0.69 13.65 40.79
CA ILE A 681 1.37 14.66 41.64
C ILE A 681 2.01 15.75 40.78
N PHE A 682 2.61 15.39 39.64
CA PHE A 682 3.17 16.35 38.69
C PHE A 682 2.07 17.23 38.08
N ILE A 683 0.94 16.65 37.68
CA ILE A 683 -0.23 17.38 37.17
C ILE A 683 -0.81 18.28 38.27
N ILE A 684 -0.91 17.81 39.51
CA ILE A 684 -1.37 18.61 40.67
C ILE A 684 -0.38 19.76 40.94
N LYS A 685 0.95 19.52 40.90
CA LYS A 685 1.97 20.58 41.02
C LYS A 685 1.91 21.61 39.89
N GLN A 686 1.61 21.17 38.66
CA GLN A 686 1.39 22.08 37.54
C GLN A 686 0.09 22.87 37.69
N ARG A 687 -0.95 22.25 38.26
CA ARG A 687 -2.23 22.89 38.59
C ARG A 687 -2.07 23.91 39.72
N ASP A 688 -1.28 23.63 40.75
CA ASP A 688 -1.01 24.56 41.85
C ASP A 688 -0.13 25.74 41.40
N LYS A 689 0.77 25.55 40.42
CA LYS A 689 1.45 26.66 39.73
C LYS A 689 0.49 27.52 38.89
N PHE A 690 -0.57 26.93 38.35
CA PHE A 690 -1.60 27.66 37.60
C PHE A 690 -2.59 28.38 38.52
N PHE A 691 -2.90 27.82 39.69
CA PHE A 691 -3.82 28.42 40.67
C PHE A 691 -3.16 29.49 41.57
N HIS A 692 -1.85 29.42 41.84
CA HIS A 692 -1.15 30.53 42.51
C HIS A 692 -0.94 31.77 41.62
N ASN A 693 -1.09 31.64 40.30
CA ASN A 693 -1.13 32.79 39.38
C ASN A 693 -2.55 33.27 39.04
N SER A 694 -3.60 32.59 39.51
CA SER A 694 -5.00 33.04 39.34
C SER A 694 -5.70 33.46 40.64
N SER A 695 -5.07 33.30 41.81
CA SER A 695 -5.61 33.74 43.11
C SER A 695 -5.13 35.13 43.56
N LYS A 696 -5.05 36.10 42.63
CA LYS A 696 -4.95 37.52 42.97
C LYS A 696 -5.80 38.40 42.07
N THR A 697 -7.05 37.99 41.79
CA THR A 697 -8.11 38.94 41.47
C THR A 697 -9.48 38.28 41.57
N ILE A 698 -10.30 38.86 42.45
CA ILE A 698 -11.77 38.83 42.48
C ILE A 698 -12.43 37.78 43.40
N ALA A 699 -12.71 38.21 44.64
CA ALA A 699 -13.97 38.00 45.34
C ALA A 699 -14.27 39.31 46.09
N THR A 700 -15.23 40.11 45.62
CA THR A 700 -16.65 40.21 46.02
C THR A 700 -16.86 41.36 47.01
N ASP A 701 -17.73 42.31 46.67
CA ASP A 701 -18.98 42.52 47.43
C ASP A 701 -19.93 43.49 46.71
N SER A 702 -21.22 43.30 47.00
CA SER A 702 -22.37 43.91 46.36
C SER A 702 -22.99 45.04 47.22
N PHE A 703 -23.79 45.89 46.55
CA PHE A 703 -24.81 46.83 47.06
C PHE A 703 -24.39 48.16 47.74
N TYR A 704 -24.47 49.30 47.01
CA TYR A 704 -25.57 50.30 47.06
C TYR A 704 -25.21 51.60 46.26
N GLN A 705 -26.22 52.11 45.53
CA GLN A 705 -26.53 53.53 45.22
C GLN A 705 -25.58 54.50 44.46
N THR A 706 -26.08 54.89 43.27
CA THR A 706 -26.28 56.26 42.70
C THR A 706 -25.12 57.16 42.21
N THR A 707 -25.37 57.68 41.00
CA THR A 707 -25.03 59.00 40.39
C THR A 707 -23.73 59.20 39.59
N GLY A 708 -23.91 59.85 38.42
CA GLY A 708 -22.98 60.81 37.79
C GLY A 708 -21.86 60.21 36.93
N SER A 709 -21.95 60.23 35.59
CA SER A 709 -21.60 61.34 34.68
C SER A 709 -20.09 61.44 34.38
N ASP A 710 -19.79 61.15 33.11
CA ASP A 710 -18.94 61.93 32.20
C ASP A 710 -17.43 62.15 32.43
N THR A 711 -16.77 62.21 31.27
CA THR A 711 -15.59 63.03 30.92
C THR A 711 -14.17 62.46 31.06
N THR A 712 -13.64 62.13 29.88
CA THR A 712 -12.43 62.70 29.26
C THR A 712 -11.01 62.40 29.78
N GLN A 713 -10.22 61.97 28.81
CA GLN A 713 -8.95 62.58 28.36
C GLN A 713 -7.60 62.11 28.92
N ILE A 714 -6.75 61.81 27.92
CA ILE A 714 -5.34 62.23 27.75
C ILE A 714 -4.28 61.49 28.58
N GLY A 715 -3.46 60.71 27.84
CA GLY A 715 -2.16 61.23 27.44
C GLY A 715 -0.91 60.52 27.96
N GLY A 716 0.05 60.35 27.05
CA GLY A 716 1.50 60.32 27.31
C GLY A 716 2.05 58.93 27.65
N SER A 717 2.80 58.24 26.78
CA SER A 717 4.12 58.52 26.17
C SER A 717 5.30 57.91 26.94
N CYS A 718 6.27 57.45 26.16
CA CYS A 718 7.67 57.09 26.49
C CYS A 718 7.88 55.69 27.12
N SER A 719 8.35 54.70 26.34
CA SER A 719 9.70 54.48 25.78
C SER A 719 10.72 54.04 26.83
N ILE A 720 11.43 52.93 26.57
CA ILE A 720 12.90 52.80 26.53
C ILE A 720 13.34 51.32 26.61
N GLU A 721 14.16 50.95 25.61
CA GLU A 721 15.33 50.04 25.57
C GLU A 721 15.21 48.59 26.06
N GLU A 722 15.39 47.62 25.16
CA GLU A 722 16.68 47.04 24.74
C GLU A 722 17.42 46.30 25.87
N ARG A 723 17.51 44.98 25.74
CA ARG A 723 18.81 44.30 25.64
C ARG A 723 18.68 42.87 25.12
N SER A 724 19.44 42.65 24.06
CA SER A 724 19.83 41.39 23.45
C SER A 724 20.69 40.53 24.41
N ILE A 725 20.78 39.22 24.12
CA ILE A 725 22.04 38.47 23.94
C ILE A 725 21.75 37.10 23.32
N ASN A 726 22.67 36.73 22.43
CA ASN A 726 22.72 35.67 21.43
C ASN A 726 23.01 34.24 21.95
N GLY A 727 22.79 33.27 21.04
CA GLY A 727 23.56 32.02 20.90
C GLY A 727 22.67 30.80 20.59
N SER A 728 22.38 30.44 19.33
CA SER A 728 23.13 29.52 18.44
C SER A 728 23.57 28.21 19.15
N THR A 729 23.24 26.97 18.73
CA THR A 729 23.34 26.35 17.39
C THR A 729 22.60 25.00 17.31
N ASN A 730 22.02 24.71 16.13
CA ASN A 730 21.89 23.45 15.37
C ASN A 730 21.81 22.06 16.07
N HIS A 731 20.74 21.31 15.77
CA HIS A 731 20.84 20.09 14.93
C HIS A 731 19.47 19.56 14.46
N GLN A 732 19.51 18.94 13.28
CA GLN A 732 18.45 18.34 12.48
C GLN A 732 17.80 17.11 13.16
N SER A 733 16.50 16.88 12.93
CA SER A 733 15.95 15.52 12.73
C SER A 733 14.48 15.53 12.27
N THR A 734 14.27 15.05 11.05
CA THR A 734 13.25 14.07 10.61
C THR A 734 11.85 14.12 11.24
N ILE A 735 10.87 14.47 10.42
CA ILE A 735 9.43 14.35 10.68
C ILE A 735 8.94 13.00 10.14
N THR A 736 8.36 12.18 11.00
CA THR A 736 7.40 11.11 10.65
C THR A 736 6.11 11.33 11.46
N PRO A 737 4.92 11.05 10.89
CA PRO A 737 3.64 11.45 11.46
C PRO A 737 3.11 10.42 12.47
N MET A 738 2.70 10.88 13.66
CA MET A 738 1.97 10.06 14.63
C MET A 738 0.46 10.14 14.41
N PHE A 739 -0.13 8.96 14.32
CA PHE A 739 -1.57 8.68 14.33
C PHE A 739 -2.16 8.96 15.72
N TYR A 740 -3.23 9.77 15.77
CA TYR A 740 -4.08 9.91 16.96
C TYR A 740 -5.27 8.95 16.86
N TYR A 741 -5.31 7.95 17.75
CA TYR A 741 -6.50 7.17 18.06
C TYR A 741 -7.25 7.83 19.22
N CYS A 742 -8.47 8.32 18.98
CA CYS A 742 -9.41 8.65 20.05
C CYS A 742 -10.10 7.37 20.55
N ARG A 743 -9.91 7.01 21.83
CA ARG A 743 -10.72 6.01 22.55
C ARG A 743 -11.79 6.71 23.38
N SER A 744 -13.04 6.28 23.18
CA SER A 744 -14.20 6.60 24.02
C SER A 744 -14.09 6.01 25.44
N PRO A 745 -14.78 6.57 26.44
CA PRO A 745 -14.65 6.18 27.86
C PRO A 745 -15.51 4.96 28.25
N PRO A 746 -15.19 4.25 29.34
CA PRO A 746 -15.97 3.12 29.83
C PRO A 746 -17.16 3.56 30.70
N ILE A 747 -18.24 2.81 30.55
CA ILE A 747 -19.50 2.86 31.31
C ILE A 747 -19.28 2.19 32.67
N THR A 748 -19.64 2.87 33.76
CA THR A 748 -19.73 2.29 35.11
C THR A 748 -21.20 2.07 35.51
N ASN A 749 -21.51 0.82 35.85
CA ASN A 749 -22.74 0.36 36.49
C ASN A 749 -22.78 0.75 37.97
N CYS A 750 -23.97 1.14 38.46
CA CYS A 750 -24.40 0.98 39.85
C CYS A 750 -25.91 0.72 39.88
N CYS A 751 -26.30 -0.47 40.37
CA CYS A 751 -27.27 -0.70 41.45
C CYS A 751 -27.74 -2.17 41.43
N GLN A 752 -27.49 -2.87 42.55
CA GLN A 752 -28.05 -4.17 42.92
C GLN A 752 -29.50 -3.98 43.41
N ASP A 753 -30.40 -4.93 43.17
CA ASP A 753 -30.88 -5.79 44.26
C ASP A 753 -31.83 -6.94 43.83
N GLN A 754 -31.54 -8.10 44.43
CA GLN A 754 -32.40 -9.23 44.84
C GLN A 754 -33.06 -10.22 43.84
N GLN A 755 -32.91 -11.49 44.20
CA GLN A 755 -33.28 -12.77 43.57
C GLN A 755 -34.62 -13.34 44.15
N PRO A 756 -35.03 -14.62 43.92
CA PRO A 756 -35.07 -15.50 42.72
C PRO A 756 -36.49 -16.14 42.52
N TYR A 757 -36.67 -16.98 41.48
CA TYR A 757 -37.32 -18.32 41.49
C TYR A 757 -37.86 -18.71 40.08
N HIS A 758 -37.16 -19.67 39.45
CA HIS A 758 -37.65 -20.96 38.89
C HIS A 758 -38.75 -21.14 37.79
N PHE A 759 -38.41 -22.08 36.87
CA PHE A 759 -39.20 -23.05 36.07
C PHE A 759 -39.72 -22.71 34.63
N TYR A 760 -39.02 -23.29 33.63
CA TYR A 760 -39.43 -24.19 32.52
C TYR A 760 -40.56 -23.89 31.49
N HIS A 761 -40.23 -24.34 30.25
CA HIS A 761 -41.04 -24.89 29.13
C HIS A 761 -41.69 -23.99 28.05
N GLU A 762 -41.12 -24.13 26.84
CA GLU A 762 -41.73 -24.51 25.53
C GLU A 762 -42.87 -23.71 24.83
N ILE A 763 -42.76 -23.73 23.50
CA ILE A 763 -43.49 -23.10 22.36
C ILE A 763 -44.80 -23.92 22.05
N PRO A 764 -45.72 -23.67 21.05
CA PRO A 764 -45.94 -22.61 20.03
C PRO A 764 -47.42 -22.23 19.65
N PHE A 765 -47.59 -21.37 18.61
CA PHE A 765 -48.77 -21.11 17.72
C PHE A 765 -49.89 -20.16 18.25
N THR A 766 -50.67 -19.34 17.50
CA THR A 766 -50.94 -19.04 16.07
C THR A 766 -51.79 -17.74 15.97
N THR A 767 -51.73 -17.05 14.81
CA THR A 767 -52.79 -16.31 14.04
C THR A 767 -53.46 -14.98 14.50
N SER A 768 -53.43 -14.03 13.54
CA SER A 768 -54.47 -13.12 13.01
C SER A 768 -54.89 -11.81 13.72
N SER A 769 -54.56 -10.70 13.05
CA SER A 769 -55.35 -9.47 12.73
C SER A 769 -56.36 -8.89 13.75
N ASN A 770 -56.13 -7.65 14.21
CA ASN A 770 -56.89 -6.46 13.74
C ASN A 770 -56.45 -5.15 14.43
N HIS A 771 -56.69 -4.05 13.72
CA HIS A 771 -56.46 -2.64 14.03
C HIS A 771 -56.75 -2.18 15.46
N LEU A 772 -55.89 -1.30 16.01
CA LEU A 772 -56.26 -0.08 16.75
C LEU A 772 -55.05 0.86 16.92
N LYS A 773 -55.33 2.16 16.80
CA LYS A 773 -54.43 3.33 16.84
C LYS A 773 -53.82 3.58 18.25
N PRO A 774 -52.74 4.39 18.37
CA PRO A 774 -51.90 4.47 19.56
C PRO A 774 -52.44 5.44 20.62
N PRO A 775 -52.01 5.35 21.89
CA PRO A 775 -52.28 6.38 22.87
C PRO A 775 -51.30 7.55 22.71
N THR A 776 -51.87 8.73 22.57
CA THR A 776 -51.27 10.04 22.79
C THR A 776 -50.93 10.23 24.28
N CYS A 777 -49.68 10.61 24.57
CA CYS A 777 -49.32 11.31 25.81
C CYS A 777 -48.75 12.69 25.45
N LEU A 778 -49.57 13.72 25.68
CA LEU A 778 -49.20 15.12 25.73
C LEU A 778 -49.06 15.51 27.21
N CYS A 779 -47.95 16.16 27.58
CA CYS A 779 -47.93 17.21 28.60
C CYS A 779 -46.64 18.05 28.51
N ARG A 780 -46.79 19.31 28.91
CA ARG A 780 -46.15 20.56 28.46
C ARG A 780 -44.96 21.03 29.35
N PRO A 781 -44.22 22.09 28.96
CA PRO A 781 -42.94 22.51 29.55
C PRO A 781 -43.11 23.50 30.73
N PRO A 782 -42.06 23.82 31.51
CA PRO A 782 -42.08 24.98 32.37
C PRO A 782 -41.44 26.21 31.68
N ILE A 783 -42.11 27.32 31.96
CA ILE A 783 -41.85 28.69 31.54
C ILE A 783 -40.74 29.30 32.39
N ILE A 784 -39.99 30.17 31.71
CA ILE A 784 -38.92 31.06 32.16
C ILE A 784 -39.48 32.13 33.11
N ILE A 785 -38.69 32.51 34.13
CA ILE A 785 -38.70 33.89 34.66
C ILE A 785 -37.37 34.52 34.27
#